data_AF-A0A0A8K6S7-F1
#
_entry.id   AF-A0A0A8K6S7-F1
#
_cell.length_a   1.000
_cell.length_b   1.000
_cell.length_c   1.000
_cell.angle_alpha   90.00
_cell.angle_beta   90.00
_cell.angle_gamma   90.00
#
_symmetry.space_group_name_H-M   'P 1'
#
loop_
_entity.id
_entity.type
_entity.pdbx_description
1 polymer ?
#
loop_
_entity_poly.entity_id
_entity_poly.type
_entity_poly.pdbx_seq_one_letter_code
_entity_poly.pdbx_strand_id
1 'polypeptide(L)'
;MDQTLPKTAEGESPQQAWYDDYAPLPGVPDELIGPDGRPRAAWLNFIRQLSTDERSLAAVDRHLQDIGVSYRVYGEARERNWPMSRLPLLIEEEEWTAIAAGITQRAGLIESMLADVYGPGELVHDGVVPAALIAGSSEFVRPLAGVSPPGGRWLRFYAADLGRGPDGRWWVLSDRAQAPSGLGYALENRLVMSRALPTGYRRMNVCRLAPFFSDFRSSLVDAAPGAEPRICLLTPGPYSQTYFEQAYLARYLGFLLVEGDDLVVHDAMTHVRTIAGPKRADAIWRFVDSNYVDPIELNGQSRLGIPGLISALRHGGTVVANMPGCGIAESRAIMSIMPSLASKLIDQELALPNIATWWCGDPRSKRHVLDNFDDMAISGALFGQMSLLQGELSTVPGTLDEAGRADLREAVERRGMDYVGQEVVQLSTTPVWEGDRLVPRPFVLRVFAAATENGWQIMPGGFCRISADTDARAISMGVGVQSADVWVLSSKPVAPESLLSAGEDIHIQRVFSNIPSRAADNLYWYGRYLERAEATLRVVRCLCVRSIDMDVLSGNVPETIEKLTHLLVAWGAIAPERKGSSPLEVARHALADDSAYGSGLAGIRLARNASSVIRERISIDASRLSRQIDAHFPSLDALPSEADVLDAADKALEGLAALSGLTQESMNRDAGWRFLDIGRRIERAILTCRIARTFIEDEATAEDLEVMLDLVDSQITYRSRYMTGVALAPVRDMVMLDPYNPRSISFQLSAIRDHLAILPTLRNDGVPEEPQGIASILATELEMAKANEIDKQAILAFEQRILQLAEAIAVRYFPRRQKVSVAAETSSLS
;
A
#
# COMPACT_ATOMS: atom_id res chain seq x y z
N MET A 1 12.24 59.64 31.01
CA MET A 1 10.88 59.09 31.15
C MET A 1 11.04 57.61 31.35
N ASP A 2 10.78 57.24 32.59
CA ASP A 2 10.82 55.89 33.14
C ASP A 2 9.60 55.13 32.61
N GLN A 3 9.81 54.04 31.87
CA GLN A 3 8.77 53.04 31.60
C GLN A 3 9.35 51.69 31.96
N THR A 4 9.12 51.35 33.21
CA THR A 4 9.20 50.03 33.81
C THR A 4 8.45 49.01 32.96
N LEU A 5 9.19 48.15 32.27
CA LEU A 5 8.70 46.84 31.86
C LEU A 5 8.22 46.10 33.13
N PRO A 6 7.03 45.49 33.13
CA PRO A 6 6.62 44.68 34.25
C PRO A 6 7.60 43.51 34.39
N LYS A 7 8.22 43.40 35.58
CA LYS A 7 8.93 42.19 35.99
C LYS A 7 7.91 41.04 35.97
N THR A 8 7.95 40.23 34.93
CA THR A 8 7.38 38.87 34.96
C THR A 8 8.02 38.13 36.12
N ALA A 9 7.18 37.48 36.94
CA ALA A 9 7.62 36.66 38.05
C ALA A 9 8.69 35.66 37.58
N GLU A 10 9.77 35.53 38.36
CA GLU A 10 10.82 34.56 38.14
C GLU A 10 10.23 33.14 38.20
N GLY A 11 10.19 32.41 37.07
CA GLY A 11 10.11 30.95 37.09
C GLY A 11 9.24 30.24 36.05
N GLU A 12 8.25 30.90 35.43
CA GLU A 12 7.29 30.20 34.57
C GLU A 12 7.70 30.28 33.09
N SER A 13 7.96 29.12 32.48
CA SER A 13 8.21 29.04 31.03
C SER A 13 6.90 29.30 30.28
N PRO A 14 6.88 30.02 29.14
CA PRO A 14 5.66 30.25 28.36
C PRO A 14 4.89 28.98 27.99
N GLN A 15 5.58 27.83 27.92
CA GLN A 15 5.03 26.52 27.66
C GLN A 15 4.20 25.93 28.81
N GLN A 16 4.31 26.48 30.03
CA GLN A 16 3.54 26.02 31.19
C GLN A 16 2.03 26.26 31.01
N ALA A 17 1.68 27.38 30.37
CA ALA A 17 0.31 27.71 30.00
C ALA A 17 -0.40 26.65 29.14
N TRP A 18 0.35 25.77 28.45
CA TRP A 18 -0.24 24.71 27.62
C TRP A 18 -0.88 23.57 28.42
N TYR A 19 -0.48 23.38 29.68
CA TYR A 19 -1.00 22.31 30.54
C TYR A 19 -1.59 22.79 31.86
N ASP A 20 -1.62 24.10 32.12
CA ASP A 20 -2.24 24.64 33.35
C ASP A 20 -3.75 24.32 33.42
N ASP A 21 -4.45 24.33 32.28
CA ASP A 21 -5.87 23.97 32.17
C ASP A 21 -6.10 22.48 31.82
N TYR A 22 -5.04 21.66 31.82
CA TYR A 22 -5.16 20.24 31.50
C TYR A 22 -5.73 19.44 32.68
N ALA A 23 -6.93 18.89 32.50
CA ALA A 23 -7.61 18.09 33.51
C ALA A 23 -7.74 16.62 33.05
N PRO A 24 -7.13 15.64 33.76
CA PRO A 24 -7.34 14.22 33.53
C PRO A 24 -8.80 13.79 33.66
N LEU A 25 -9.18 12.69 33.02
CA LEU A 25 -10.52 12.12 33.19
C LEU A 25 -10.68 11.51 34.60
N PRO A 26 -11.82 11.71 35.29
CA PRO A 26 -12.01 11.20 36.64
C PRO A 26 -11.87 9.68 36.72
N GLY A 27 -11.01 9.19 37.61
CA GLY A 27 -10.80 7.75 37.83
C GLY A 27 -9.96 7.04 36.75
N VAL A 28 -9.44 7.78 35.77
CA VAL A 28 -8.65 7.24 34.66
C VAL A 28 -7.19 7.71 34.79
N PRO A 29 -6.20 6.80 34.70
CA PRO A 29 -4.79 7.21 34.70
C PRO A 29 -4.44 8.08 33.49
N ASP A 30 -3.48 8.99 33.65
CA ASP A 30 -3.03 9.88 32.58
C ASP A 30 -1.51 9.78 32.37
N GLU A 31 -1.06 9.92 31.12
CA GLU A 31 0.36 9.86 30.77
C GLU A 31 1.06 11.20 30.98
N LEU A 32 0.36 12.35 30.93
CA LEU A 32 0.92 13.66 31.25
C LEU A 32 0.93 13.90 32.76
N ILE A 33 -0.19 13.69 33.44
CA ILE A 33 -0.35 13.92 34.89
C ILE A 33 -0.19 12.60 35.65
N GLY A 34 0.80 12.54 36.54
CA GLY A 34 1.07 11.38 37.38
C GLY A 34 0.04 11.20 38.51
N PRO A 35 0.10 10.06 39.23
CA PRO A 35 -0.80 9.77 40.35
C PRO A 35 -0.72 10.78 41.50
N ASP A 36 0.38 11.54 41.60
CA ASP A 36 0.60 12.61 42.57
C ASP A 36 -0.05 13.94 42.15
N GLY A 37 -0.75 13.97 41.01
CA GLY A 37 -1.39 15.16 40.45
C GLY A 37 -0.40 16.12 39.78
N ARG A 38 0.86 15.71 39.57
CA ARG A 38 1.88 16.56 38.93
C ARG A 38 2.25 16.05 37.54
N PRO A 39 2.67 16.93 36.61
CA PRO A 39 3.17 16.49 35.32
C PRO A 39 4.38 15.57 35.43
N ARG A 40 4.41 14.46 34.67
CA ARG A 40 5.55 13.53 34.64
C ARG A 40 6.81 14.20 34.08
N ALA A 41 7.97 13.81 34.60
CA ALA A 41 9.25 14.41 34.25
C ALA A 41 9.59 14.29 32.76
N ALA A 42 9.31 13.14 32.14
CA ALA A 42 9.50 12.93 30.69
C ALA A 42 8.71 13.95 29.85
N TRP A 43 7.45 14.23 30.22
CA TRP A 43 6.63 15.23 29.53
C TRP A 43 7.11 16.66 29.75
N LEU A 44 7.51 17.01 30.97
CA LEU A 44 8.13 18.32 31.24
C LEU A 44 9.43 18.52 30.45
N ASN A 45 10.23 17.47 30.30
CA ASN A 45 11.43 17.50 29.46
C ASN A 45 11.06 17.69 27.98
N PHE A 46 10.07 16.96 27.48
CA PHE A 46 9.60 17.05 26.10
C PHE A 46 9.02 18.43 25.76
N ILE A 47 8.11 18.95 26.59
CA ILE A 47 7.47 20.26 26.41
C ILE A 47 8.52 21.39 26.36
N ARG A 48 9.57 21.30 27.18
CA ARG A 48 10.71 22.25 27.14
C ARG A 48 11.50 22.21 25.82
N GLN A 49 11.43 21.11 25.06
CA GLN A 49 12.06 21.02 23.73
C GLN A 49 11.17 21.58 22.61
N LEU A 50 9.88 21.80 22.86
CA LEU A 50 8.99 22.38 21.87
C LEU A 50 9.20 23.90 21.78
N SER A 51 9.31 24.39 20.54
CA SER A 51 9.32 25.82 20.28
C SER A 51 7.92 26.39 20.45
N THR A 52 7.84 27.61 20.98
CA THR A 52 6.58 28.38 21.05
C THR A 52 6.24 29.08 19.73
N ASP A 53 7.07 28.94 18.69
CA ASP A 53 6.82 29.54 17.38
C ASP A 53 5.77 28.72 16.60
N GLU A 54 4.63 29.35 16.27
CA GLU A 54 3.57 28.78 15.41
C GLU A 54 4.12 28.22 14.09
N ARG A 55 5.20 28.82 13.55
CA ARG A 55 5.84 28.36 12.31
C ARG A 55 6.44 26.96 12.45
N SER A 56 6.91 26.59 13.64
CA SER A 56 7.47 25.25 13.90
C SER A 56 6.37 24.19 13.89
N LEU A 57 5.21 24.47 14.50
CA LEU A 57 4.07 23.55 14.53
C LEU A 57 3.41 23.43 13.14
N ALA A 58 3.26 24.55 12.42
CA ALA A 58 2.77 24.54 11.04
C ALA A 58 3.75 23.86 10.06
N ALA A 59 5.05 23.81 10.37
CA ALA A 59 6.02 23.03 9.60
C ALA A 59 5.86 21.52 9.85
N VAL A 60 5.56 21.10 11.08
CA VAL A 60 5.18 19.71 11.39
C VAL A 60 3.93 19.32 10.61
N ASP A 61 2.88 20.14 10.64
CA ASP A 61 1.64 19.87 9.90
C ASP A 61 1.85 19.80 8.38
N ARG A 62 2.64 20.72 7.81
CA ARG A 62 2.99 20.67 6.38
C ARG A 62 3.80 19.43 6.03
N HIS A 63 4.77 19.04 6.85
CA HIS A 63 5.51 17.80 6.64
C HIS A 63 4.63 16.56 6.75
N LEU A 64 3.70 16.53 7.71
CA LEU A 64 2.70 15.46 7.82
C LEU A 64 1.82 15.37 6.57
N GLN A 65 1.42 16.52 6.00
CA GLN A 65 0.65 16.58 4.75
C GLN A 65 1.48 16.20 3.51
N ASP A 66 2.74 16.64 3.42
CA ASP A 66 3.63 16.44 2.26
C ASP A 66 4.11 14.99 2.10
N ILE A 67 4.15 14.23 3.20
CA ILE A 67 4.59 12.83 3.21
C ILE A 67 3.50 11.91 2.65
N GLY A 68 2.23 12.31 2.71
CA GLY A 68 1.15 11.65 1.96
C GLY A 68 0.97 10.17 2.31
N VAL A 69 1.06 9.83 3.61
CA VAL A 69 0.63 8.52 4.12
C VAL A 69 -0.87 8.46 3.89
N SER A 70 -1.30 7.60 2.98
CA SER A 70 -2.71 7.39 2.69
C SER A 70 -3.17 6.02 3.20
N TYR A 71 -4.41 5.94 3.65
CA TYR A 71 -5.10 4.68 3.94
C TYR A 71 -6.45 4.64 3.24
N ARG A 72 -6.95 3.43 3.01
CA ARG A 72 -8.31 3.20 2.51
C ARG A 72 -9.18 2.73 3.66
N VAL A 73 -10.38 3.29 3.78
CA VAL A 73 -11.43 2.78 4.66
C VAL A 73 -12.14 1.64 3.90
N TYR A 74 -12.57 0.60 4.63
CA TYR A 74 -13.28 -0.52 3.99
C TYR A 74 -14.55 -0.02 3.32
N GLY A 75 -14.74 -0.36 2.04
CA GLY A 75 -15.89 0.08 1.24
C GLY A 75 -15.71 1.43 0.53
N GLU A 76 -14.61 2.16 0.73
CA GLU A 76 -14.33 3.41 0.01
C GLU A 76 -13.30 3.21 -1.12
N ALA A 77 -13.57 3.78 -2.29
CA ALA A 77 -12.62 3.79 -3.41
C ALA A 77 -11.51 4.85 -3.24
N ARG A 78 -11.70 5.83 -2.34
CA ARG A 78 -10.82 6.99 -2.19
C ARG A 78 -9.84 6.80 -1.03
N GLU A 79 -8.58 7.13 -1.29
CA GLU A 79 -7.52 7.17 -0.27
C GLU A 79 -7.67 8.44 0.59
N ARG A 80 -7.54 8.28 1.91
CA ARG A 80 -7.57 9.37 2.91
C ARG A 80 -6.18 9.59 3.49
N ASN A 81 -5.84 10.83 3.84
CA ASN A 81 -4.62 11.13 4.58
C ASN A 81 -4.67 10.49 5.98
N TRP A 82 -3.56 9.89 6.39
CA TRP A 82 -3.40 9.25 7.69
C TRP A 82 -3.36 10.30 8.81
N PRO A 83 -4.34 10.30 9.75
CA PRO A 83 -4.37 11.27 10.84
C PRO A 83 -3.29 10.92 11.86
N MET A 84 -2.30 11.80 12.01
CA MET A 84 -1.19 11.60 12.92
C MET A 84 -1.15 12.73 13.96
N SER A 85 -1.04 12.36 15.23
CA SER A 85 -0.86 13.28 16.35
C SER A 85 0.48 13.99 16.25
N ARG A 86 0.47 15.28 16.61
CA ARG A 86 1.69 16.09 16.75
C ARG A 86 2.53 15.69 17.96
N LEU A 87 1.93 14.97 18.92
CA LEU A 87 2.56 14.57 20.18
C LEU A 87 2.84 13.06 20.16
N PRO A 88 4.06 12.63 20.55
CA PRO A 88 4.35 11.22 20.74
C PRO A 88 3.81 10.73 22.08
N LEU A 89 3.57 9.41 22.19
CA LEU A 89 3.47 8.74 23.48
C LEU A 89 4.88 8.54 24.05
N LEU A 90 5.15 9.02 25.26
CA LEU A 90 6.44 8.88 25.92
C LEU A 90 6.41 7.70 26.90
N ILE A 91 7.39 6.79 26.80
CA ILE A 91 7.55 5.64 27.70
C ILE A 91 8.98 5.64 28.25
N GLU A 92 9.11 5.61 29.58
CA GLU A 92 10.40 5.61 30.26
C GLU A 92 11.08 4.23 30.22
N GLU A 93 12.40 4.20 30.35
CA GLU A 93 13.22 2.99 30.16
C GLU A 93 12.83 1.83 31.09
N GLU A 94 12.59 2.13 32.38
CA GLU A 94 12.22 1.12 33.38
C GLU A 94 10.86 0.48 33.05
N GLU A 95 9.90 1.30 32.67
CA GLU A 95 8.56 0.86 32.29
C GLU A 95 8.61 0.01 31.01
N TRP A 96 9.39 0.44 30.03
CA TRP A 96 9.61 -0.31 28.80
C TRP A 96 10.29 -1.66 29.05
N THR A 97 11.24 -1.72 29.98
CA THR A 97 11.93 -2.97 30.34
C THR A 97 10.93 -4.01 30.88
N ALA A 98 9.98 -3.58 31.73
CA ALA A 98 8.92 -4.44 32.22
C ALA A 98 7.96 -4.90 31.11
N ILE A 99 7.57 -4.00 30.20
CA ILE A 99 6.76 -4.34 29.02
C ILE A 99 7.50 -5.38 28.17
N ALA A 100 8.77 -5.14 27.84
CA ALA A 100 9.56 -6.02 26.98
C ALA A 100 9.72 -7.43 27.58
N ALA A 101 9.96 -7.53 28.90
CA ALA A 101 10.01 -8.81 29.60
C ALA A 101 8.67 -9.56 29.54
N GLY A 102 7.55 -8.87 29.78
CA GLY A 102 6.23 -9.49 29.74
C GLY A 102 5.78 -9.91 28.34
N ILE A 103 6.07 -9.12 27.31
CA ILE A 103 5.81 -9.50 25.92
C ILE A 103 6.69 -10.67 25.50
N THR A 104 7.95 -10.73 25.95
CA THR A 104 8.85 -11.87 25.71
C THR A 104 8.28 -13.16 26.31
N GLN A 105 7.85 -13.11 27.58
CA GLN A 105 7.22 -14.24 28.26
C GLN A 105 5.96 -14.69 27.51
N ARG A 106 5.09 -13.75 27.14
CA ARG A 106 3.81 -14.03 26.48
C ARG A 106 3.99 -14.61 25.08
N ALA A 107 4.90 -14.07 24.28
CA ALA A 107 5.20 -14.59 22.94
C ALA A 107 5.75 -16.03 23.01
N GLY A 108 6.62 -16.31 23.99
CA GLY A 108 7.14 -17.67 24.25
C GLY A 108 6.05 -18.65 24.69
N LEU A 109 5.10 -18.22 25.52
CA LEU A 109 3.94 -19.03 25.92
C LEU A 109 3.05 -19.39 24.74
N ILE A 110 2.73 -18.41 23.89
CA ILE A 110 1.89 -18.64 22.71
C ILE A 110 2.59 -19.57 21.71
N GLU A 111 3.90 -19.38 21.47
CA GLU A 111 4.67 -20.29 20.60
C GLU A 111 4.64 -21.73 21.12
N SER A 112 4.83 -21.91 22.44
CA SER A 112 4.81 -23.24 23.07
C SER A 112 3.42 -23.88 22.99
N MET A 113 2.36 -23.10 23.21
CA MET A 113 0.98 -23.55 23.06
C MET A 113 0.68 -23.98 21.61
N LEU A 114 1.09 -23.18 20.62
CA LEU A 114 0.87 -23.51 19.21
C LEU A 114 1.65 -24.78 18.81
N ALA A 115 2.90 -24.91 19.26
CA ALA A 115 3.71 -26.10 19.01
C ALA A 115 3.09 -27.38 19.61
N ASP A 116 2.49 -27.28 20.80
CA ASP A 116 1.78 -28.40 21.43
C ASP A 116 0.46 -28.72 20.70
N VAL A 117 -0.39 -27.71 20.46
CA VAL A 117 -1.72 -27.88 19.83
C VAL A 117 -1.63 -28.51 18.44
N TYR A 118 -0.62 -28.15 17.65
CA TYR A 118 -0.39 -28.76 16.33
C TYR A 118 0.54 -29.98 16.38
N GLY A 119 1.12 -30.29 17.54
CA GLY A 119 2.07 -31.38 17.74
C GLY A 119 1.51 -32.46 18.68
N PRO A 120 2.12 -32.70 19.86
CA PRO A 120 1.70 -33.74 20.80
C PRO A 120 0.28 -33.62 21.37
N GLY A 121 -0.23 -32.39 21.53
CA GLY A 121 -1.56 -32.11 22.09
C GLY A 121 -1.69 -32.37 23.59
N GLU A 122 -0.60 -32.28 24.36
CA GLU A 122 -0.57 -32.55 25.80
C GLU A 122 -1.42 -31.54 26.59
N LEU A 123 -1.45 -30.27 26.19
CA LEU A 123 -2.27 -29.24 26.85
C LEU A 123 -3.77 -29.53 26.72
N VAL A 124 -4.17 -30.11 25.60
CA VAL A 124 -5.57 -30.52 25.36
C VAL A 124 -5.88 -31.81 26.12
N HIS A 125 -4.96 -32.78 26.08
CA HIS A 125 -5.07 -34.05 26.82
C HIS A 125 -5.21 -33.82 28.33
N ASP A 126 -4.39 -32.92 28.89
CA ASP A 126 -4.37 -32.60 30.32
C ASP A 126 -5.51 -31.67 30.75
N GLY A 127 -6.35 -31.22 29.81
CA GLY A 127 -7.50 -30.36 30.07
C GLY A 127 -7.15 -28.90 30.37
N VAL A 128 -5.90 -28.47 30.18
CA VAL A 128 -5.47 -27.08 30.34
C VAL A 128 -6.04 -26.21 29.22
N VAL A 129 -6.02 -26.73 27.99
CA VAL A 129 -6.70 -26.13 26.83
C VAL A 129 -7.95 -26.97 26.53
N PRO A 130 -9.17 -26.47 26.76
CA PRO A 130 -10.37 -27.21 26.44
C PRO A 130 -10.42 -27.56 24.94
N ALA A 131 -10.63 -28.84 24.61
CA ALA A 131 -10.66 -29.32 23.22
C ALA A 131 -11.65 -28.54 22.33
N ALA A 132 -12.76 -28.05 22.91
CA ALA A 132 -13.74 -27.23 22.22
C ALA A 132 -13.16 -25.92 21.67
N LEU A 133 -12.17 -25.32 22.32
CA LEU A 133 -11.53 -24.08 21.85
C LEU A 133 -10.67 -24.28 20.60
N ILE A 134 -10.13 -25.49 20.43
CA ILE A 134 -9.35 -25.84 19.25
C ILE A 134 -10.27 -26.36 18.14
N ALA A 135 -11.05 -27.41 18.45
CA ALA A 135 -11.88 -28.09 17.46
C ALA A 135 -13.01 -27.21 16.90
N GLY A 136 -13.50 -26.25 17.70
CA GLY A 136 -14.53 -25.29 17.30
C GLY A 136 -13.99 -24.04 16.60
N SER A 137 -12.68 -23.79 16.63
CA SER A 137 -12.09 -22.59 16.02
C SER A 137 -11.98 -22.72 14.50
N SER A 138 -12.44 -21.70 13.79
CA SER A 138 -12.19 -21.55 12.35
C SER A 138 -10.73 -21.26 12.02
N GLU A 139 -9.93 -20.87 13.01
CA GLU A 139 -8.50 -20.60 12.84
C GLU A 139 -7.64 -21.86 13.03
N PHE A 140 -8.23 -23.00 13.43
CA PHE A 140 -7.49 -24.25 13.50
C PHE A 140 -7.35 -24.90 12.12
N VAL A 141 -6.14 -24.84 11.56
CA VAL A 141 -5.80 -25.36 10.24
C VAL A 141 -5.50 -26.85 10.34
N ARG A 142 -6.57 -27.65 10.37
CA ARG A 142 -6.50 -29.12 10.50
C ARG A 142 -5.45 -29.81 9.60
N PRO A 143 -5.28 -29.41 8.32
CA PRO A 143 -4.28 -30.04 7.43
C PRO A 143 -2.81 -29.90 7.87
N LEU A 144 -2.53 -29.06 8.88
CA LEU A 144 -1.19 -28.85 9.44
C LEU A 144 -0.97 -29.55 10.80
N ALA A 145 -1.96 -30.31 11.31
CA ALA A 145 -1.75 -31.12 12.50
C ALA A 145 -0.67 -32.19 12.26
N GLY A 146 0.30 -32.30 13.17
CA GLY A 146 1.46 -33.17 13.06
C GLY A 146 2.58 -32.66 12.14
N VAL A 147 2.43 -31.48 11.54
CA VAL A 147 3.45 -30.89 10.66
C VAL A 147 4.49 -30.14 11.49
N SER A 148 5.77 -30.41 11.24
CA SER A 148 6.85 -29.58 11.77
C SER A 148 7.02 -28.32 10.91
N PRO A 149 6.94 -27.10 11.48
CA PRO A 149 7.10 -25.86 10.72
C PRO A 149 8.44 -25.79 9.99
N PRO A 150 8.47 -25.39 8.71
CA PRO A 150 9.72 -25.09 8.03
C PRO A 150 10.46 -23.95 8.77
N GLY A 151 11.74 -24.20 9.08
CA GLY A 151 12.57 -23.34 9.91
C GLY A 151 12.23 -23.37 11.43
N GLY A 152 11.43 -24.34 11.89
CA GLY A 152 11.36 -24.76 13.29
C GLY A 152 10.49 -23.94 14.25
N ARG A 153 9.69 -22.98 13.76
CA ARG A 153 8.82 -22.14 14.61
C ARG A 153 7.44 -21.93 14.00
N TRP A 154 6.40 -21.91 14.83
CA TRP A 154 5.03 -21.57 14.42
C TRP A 154 4.85 -20.04 14.35
N LEU A 155 5.30 -19.36 15.41
CA LEU A 155 5.21 -17.92 15.63
C LEU A 155 6.61 -17.30 15.51
N ARG A 156 6.76 -16.44 14.50
CA ARG A 156 8.00 -15.68 14.25
C ARG A 156 7.82 -14.20 14.53
N PHE A 157 6.60 -13.70 14.37
CA PHE A 157 6.24 -12.31 14.54
C PHE A 157 4.96 -12.21 15.36
N TYR A 158 4.98 -11.44 16.42
CA TYR A 158 3.87 -11.33 17.37
C TYR A 158 3.63 -9.87 17.71
N ALA A 159 2.38 -9.53 18.03
CA ALA A 159 2.08 -8.24 18.63
C ALA A 159 1.04 -8.37 19.73
N ALA A 160 1.03 -7.41 20.66
CA ALA A 160 0.03 -7.31 21.71
C ALA A 160 -0.50 -5.88 21.77
N ASP A 161 -1.82 -5.74 21.83
CA ASP A 161 -2.47 -4.48 22.16
C ASP A 161 -2.47 -4.31 23.68
N LEU A 162 -1.87 -3.22 24.16
CA LEU A 162 -1.70 -2.87 25.57
C LEU A 162 -2.50 -1.61 25.91
N GLY A 163 -2.96 -1.56 27.16
CA GLY A 163 -3.49 -0.34 27.78
C GLY A 163 -3.14 -0.33 29.26
N ARG A 164 -3.09 0.87 29.85
CA ARG A 164 -2.88 1.00 31.29
C ARG A 164 -4.23 0.94 32.00
N GLY A 165 -4.39 -0.01 32.92
CA GLY A 165 -5.60 -0.18 33.72
C GLY A 165 -5.70 0.85 34.84
N PRO A 166 -6.83 0.91 35.57
CA PRO A 166 -7.06 1.85 36.68
C PRO A 166 -6.04 1.74 37.83
N ASP A 167 -5.37 0.60 37.94
CA ASP A 167 -4.30 0.35 38.92
C ASP A 167 -2.92 0.91 38.49
N GLY A 168 -2.85 1.55 37.32
CA GLY A 168 -1.62 2.12 36.75
C GLY A 168 -0.69 1.10 36.09
N ARG A 169 -1.03 -0.20 36.09
CA ARG A 169 -0.24 -1.25 35.44
C ARG A 169 -0.62 -1.42 33.97
N TRP A 170 0.31 -1.91 33.17
CA TRP A 170 0.07 -2.28 31.77
C TRP A 170 -0.60 -3.64 31.68
N TRP A 171 -1.71 -3.69 30.96
CA TRP A 171 -2.50 -4.90 30.77
C TRP A 171 -2.56 -5.24 29.29
N VAL A 172 -2.54 -6.53 28.97
CA VAL A 172 -2.78 -7.03 27.62
C VAL A 172 -4.28 -7.03 27.34
N LEU A 173 -4.68 -6.28 26.31
CA LEU A 173 -6.06 -6.16 25.85
C LEU A 173 -6.39 -7.18 24.76
N SER A 174 -5.43 -7.46 23.86
CA SER A 174 -5.56 -8.52 22.87
C SER A 174 -4.22 -8.97 22.30
N ASP A 175 -4.15 -10.23 21.91
CA ASP A 175 -3.03 -10.87 21.22
C ASP A 175 -3.19 -10.76 19.69
N ARG A 176 -2.08 -10.62 18.97
CA ARG A 176 -2.01 -10.60 17.50
C ARG A 176 -0.92 -11.57 17.02
N ALA A 177 -1.34 -12.69 16.45
CA ALA A 177 -0.49 -13.81 16.06
C ALA A 177 -0.75 -14.30 14.62
N GLN A 178 -1.81 -13.84 13.97
CA GLN A 178 -2.20 -14.17 12.61
C GLN A 178 -1.33 -13.42 11.59
N ALA A 179 -1.60 -12.12 11.45
CA ALA A 179 -0.93 -11.20 10.52
C ALA A 179 -0.99 -9.77 11.12
N PRO A 180 -0.18 -9.47 12.14
CA PRO A 180 -0.30 -8.22 12.90
C PRO A 180 0.00 -6.99 12.02
N SER A 181 -0.95 -6.07 11.95
CA SER A 181 -0.80 -4.77 11.30
C SER A 181 -0.30 -3.68 12.25
N GLY A 182 0.19 -2.57 11.69
CA GLY A 182 0.61 -1.37 12.43
C GLY A 182 2.13 -1.13 12.42
N LEU A 183 2.93 -2.14 12.06
CA LEU A 183 4.40 -2.05 12.13
C LEU A 183 4.96 -1.01 11.16
N GLY A 184 4.46 -0.97 9.92
CA GLY A 184 4.93 0.01 8.93
C GLY A 184 4.48 1.42 9.27
N TYR A 185 3.30 1.57 9.90
CA TYR A 185 2.84 2.86 10.42
C TYR A 185 3.69 3.34 11.59
N ALA A 186 4.06 2.45 12.53
CA ALA A 186 4.96 2.80 13.63
C ALA A 186 6.32 3.31 13.13
N LEU A 187 6.89 2.64 12.13
CA LEU A 187 8.14 3.06 11.50
C LEU A 187 8.01 4.40 10.78
N GLU A 188 6.93 4.60 10.02
CA GLU A 188 6.71 5.85 9.31
C GLU A 188 6.49 7.02 10.28
N ASN A 189 5.65 6.83 11.30
CA ASN A 189 5.44 7.81 12.38
C ASN A 189 6.78 8.23 12.99
N ARG A 190 7.67 7.26 13.27
CA ARG A 190 9.00 7.53 13.79
C ARG A 190 9.86 8.37 12.86
N LEU A 191 9.88 8.06 11.57
CA LEU A 191 10.66 8.82 10.60
C LEU A 191 10.14 10.25 10.46
N VAL A 192 8.81 10.43 10.43
CA VAL A 192 8.20 11.77 10.36
C VAL A 192 8.55 12.59 11.59
N MET A 193 8.32 12.05 12.79
CA MET A 193 8.61 12.77 14.04
C MET A 193 10.08 13.10 14.22
N SER A 194 10.99 12.20 13.82
CA SER A 194 12.43 12.45 13.91
C SER A 194 12.91 13.59 12.99
N ARG A 195 12.20 13.86 11.88
CA ARG A 195 12.46 14.98 10.96
C ARG A 195 11.77 16.25 11.39
N ALA A 196 10.56 16.14 11.94
CA ALA A 196 9.77 17.25 12.45
C ALA A 196 10.38 17.85 13.74
N LEU A 197 10.90 17.00 14.64
CA LEU A 197 11.46 17.39 15.94
C LEU A 197 12.90 16.84 16.15
N PRO A 198 13.88 17.16 15.29
CA PRO A 198 15.20 16.52 15.28
C PRO A 198 16.04 16.81 16.53
N THR A 199 15.85 17.98 17.14
CA THR A 199 16.53 18.35 18.39
C THR A 199 15.92 17.64 19.59
N GLY A 200 14.58 17.63 19.70
CA GLY A 200 13.87 16.91 20.75
C GLY A 200 14.16 15.41 20.71
N TYR A 201 14.08 14.81 19.52
CA TYR A 201 14.37 13.39 19.30
C TYR A 201 15.75 12.97 19.80
N ARG A 202 16.79 13.77 19.53
CA ARG A 202 18.16 13.48 19.98
C ARG A 202 18.37 13.74 21.48
N ARG A 203 17.82 14.83 22.01
CA ARG A 203 18.00 15.21 23.43
C ARG A 203 17.22 14.32 24.39
N MET A 204 16.14 13.73 23.93
CA MET A 204 15.32 12.78 24.69
C MET A 204 15.86 11.34 24.62
N ASN A 205 17.01 11.10 23.96
CA ASN A 205 17.62 9.77 23.80
C ASN A 205 16.63 8.68 23.33
N VAL A 206 15.84 8.99 22.30
CA VAL A 206 14.81 8.07 21.80
C VAL A 206 15.48 6.84 21.15
N CYS A 207 15.14 5.64 21.65
CA CYS A 207 15.63 4.36 21.14
C CYS A 207 15.36 4.18 19.64
N ARG A 208 16.30 3.60 18.88
CA ARG A 208 16.14 3.39 17.43
C ARG A 208 15.32 2.13 17.13
N LEU A 209 14.49 2.18 16.09
CA LEU A 209 13.73 1.02 15.62
C LEU A 209 14.51 0.11 14.67
N ALA A 210 15.54 0.64 14.00
CA ALA A 210 16.30 -0.08 12.96
C ALA A 210 16.87 -1.44 13.42
N PRO A 211 17.43 -1.60 14.64
CA PRO A 211 17.94 -2.89 15.09
C PRO A 211 16.89 -4.01 15.08
N PHE A 212 15.67 -3.74 15.55
CA PHE A 212 14.56 -4.70 15.51
C PHE A 212 14.27 -5.22 14.09
N PHE A 213 14.25 -4.32 13.12
CA PHE A 213 13.99 -4.68 11.71
C PHE A 213 15.16 -5.44 11.09
N SER A 214 16.39 -5.09 11.45
CA SER A 214 17.60 -5.82 11.05
C SER A 214 17.58 -7.24 11.59
N ASP A 215 17.29 -7.39 12.89
CA ASP A 215 17.22 -8.68 13.58
C ASP A 215 16.11 -9.57 13.02
N PHE A 216 14.93 -8.99 12.75
CA PHE A 216 13.83 -9.72 12.12
C PHE A 216 14.20 -10.18 10.71
N ARG A 217 14.84 -9.30 9.90
CA ARG A 217 15.32 -9.67 8.57
C ARG A 217 16.32 -10.83 8.63
N SER A 218 17.31 -10.75 9.51
CA SER A 218 18.30 -11.82 9.70
C SER A 218 17.63 -13.12 10.12
N SER A 219 16.67 -13.08 11.05
CA SER A 219 15.94 -14.29 11.48
C SER A 219 15.21 -15.02 10.34
N LEU A 220 14.74 -14.30 9.33
CA LEU A 220 14.10 -14.89 8.14
C LEU A 220 15.13 -15.44 7.15
N VAL A 221 16.30 -14.80 7.05
CA VAL A 221 17.44 -15.32 6.27
C VAL A 221 17.92 -16.63 6.87
N ASP A 222 18.16 -16.67 8.18
CA ASP A 222 18.70 -17.84 8.89
C ASP A 222 17.72 -19.02 8.87
N ALA A 223 16.40 -18.74 8.90
CA ALA A 223 15.38 -19.77 8.82
C ALA A 223 15.25 -20.40 7.43
N ALA A 224 15.61 -19.67 6.37
CA ALA A 224 15.42 -20.08 4.99
C ALA A 224 16.60 -20.92 4.48
N PRO A 225 16.35 -21.90 3.59
CA PRO A 225 17.42 -22.72 3.03
C PRO A 225 18.27 -21.94 2.01
N GLY A 226 19.59 -21.96 2.17
CA GLY A 226 20.57 -21.42 1.21
C GLY A 226 21.26 -20.12 1.66
N ALA A 227 22.35 -19.74 0.99
CA ALA A 227 23.18 -18.60 1.41
C ALA A 227 22.56 -17.22 1.08
N GLU A 228 21.69 -17.14 0.06
CA GLU A 228 21.01 -15.91 -0.36
C GLU A 228 19.51 -16.18 -0.60
N PRO A 229 18.72 -16.36 0.47
CA PRO A 229 17.32 -16.72 0.34
C PRO A 229 16.48 -15.57 -0.20
N ARG A 230 15.49 -15.88 -1.02
CA ARG A 230 14.54 -14.90 -1.54
C ARG A 230 13.34 -14.78 -0.63
N ILE A 231 13.30 -13.68 0.10
CA ILE A 231 12.24 -13.37 1.04
C ILE A 231 11.16 -12.54 0.33
N CYS A 232 9.91 -13.00 0.46
CA CYS A 232 8.74 -12.34 -0.10
C CYS A 232 7.81 -11.84 1.01
N LEU A 233 7.15 -10.71 0.80
CA LEU A 233 6.03 -10.23 1.61
C LEU A 233 4.73 -10.48 0.84
N LEU A 234 3.91 -11.42 1.33
CA LEU A 234 2.64 -11.78 0.72
C LEU A 234 1.54 -10.80 1.15
N THR A 235 1.01 -10.04 0.19
CA THR A 235 -0.07 -9.07 0.38
C THR A 235 -1.40 -9.56 -0.21
N PRO A 236 -2.55 -9.23 0.41
CA PRO A 236 -3.87 -9.37 -0.22
C PRO A 236 -4.11 -8.38 -1.38
N GLY A 237 -3.21 -7.42 -1.61
CA GLY A 237 -3.27 -6.47 -2.72
C GLY A 237 -3.76 -5.07 -2.35
N PRO A 238 -3.87 -4.15 -3.33
CA PRO A 238 -4.06 -2.71 -3.13
C PRO A 238 -5.42 -2.31 -2.55
N TYR A 239 -6.38 -3.23 -2.49
CA TYR A 239 -7.69 -3.00 -1.89
C TYR A 239 -7.72 -3.25 -0.37
N SER A 240 -6.61 -3.75 0.21
CA SER A 240 -6.47 -3.86 1.65
C SER A 240 -6.23 -2.50 2.30
N GLN A 241 -6.84 -2.27 3.47
CA GLN A 241 -6.64 -1.06 4.27
C GLN A 241 -5.18 -0.85 4.69
N THR A 242 -4.44 -1.95 4.86
CA THR A 242 -3.04 -1.97 5.32
C THR A 242 -2.04 -2.17 4.19
N TYR A 243 -2.46 -2.06 2.92
CA TYR A 243 -1.55 -2.23 1.78
C TYR A 243 -0.36 -1.27 1.82
N PHE A 244 -0.59 -0.03 2.28
CA PHE A 244 0.46 0.97 2.45
C PHE A 244 1.63 0.46 3.29
N GLU A 245 1.35 -0.04 4.50
CA GLU A 245 2.42 -0.49 5.40
C GLU A 245 3.16 -1.71 4.82
N GLN A 246 2.46 -2.58 4.10
CA GLN A 246 3.04 -3.77 3.50
C GLN A 246 4.04 -3.41 2.40
N ALA A 247 3.64 -2.53 1.47
CA ALA A 247 4.54 -2.03 0.43
C ALA A 247 5.72 -1.25 1.01
N TYR A 248 5.46 -0.48 2.07
CA TYR A 248 6.49 0.27 2.76
C TYR A 248 7.53 -0.63 3.45
N LEU A 249 7.08 -1.65 4.17
CA LEU A 249 7.92 -2.64 4.84
C LEU A 249 8.73 -3.48 3.84
N ALA A 250 8.11 -3.92 2.74
CA ALA A 250 8.80 -4.65 1.69
C ALA A 250 9.98 -3.82 1.12
N ARG A 251 9.75 -2.52 0.88
CA ARG A 251 10.81 -1.60 0.43
C ARG A 251 11.89 -1.41 1.49
N TYR A 252 11.50 -1.19 2.75
CA TYR A 252 12.43 -0.91 3.85
C TYR A 252 13.35 -2.11 4.16
N LEU A 253 12.81 -3.34 4.11
CA LEU A 253 13.54 -4.58 4.39
C LEU A 253 14.19 -5.21 3.15
N GLY A 254 13.86 -4.73 1.96
CA GLY A 254 14.33 -5.28 0.69
C GLY A 254 13.68 -6.59 0.30
N PHE A 255 12.44 -6.84 0.72
CA PHE A 255 11.66 -8.03 0.34
C PHE A 255 10.91 -7.82 -0.98
N LEU A 256 10.59 -8.91 -1.66
CA LEU A 256 9.70 -8.87 -2.82
C LEU A 256 8.25 -8.80 -2.37
N LEU A 257 7.56 -7.71 -2.67
CA LEU A 257 6.11 -7.61 -2.48
C LEU A 257 5.39 -8.48 -3.53
N VAL A 258 4.61 -9.44 -3.08
CA VAL A 258 3.94 -10.43 -3.95
C VAL A 258 2.49 -10.64 -3.52
N GLU A 259 1.61 -10.89 -4.49
CA GLU A 259 0.24 -11.39 -4.27
C GLU A 259 0.21 -12.91 -4.48
N GLY A 260 -0.88 -13.57 -4.07
CA GLY A 260 -1.02 -15.03 -4.24
C GLY A 260 -0.79 -15.50 -5.68
N ASP A 261 -1.28 -14.74 -6.66
CA ASP A 261 -1.13 -15.02 -8.11
C ASP A 261 0.32 -14.88 -8.62
N ASP A 262 1.18 -14.14 -7.91
CA ASP A 262 2.59 -14.01 -8.26
C ASP A 262 3.38 -15.28 -7.91
N LEU A 263 2.81 -16.13 -7.06
CA LEU A 263 3.44 -17.32 -6.53
C LEU A 263 2.84 -18.59 -7.13
N VAL A 264 3.65 -19.61 -7.28
CA VAL A 264 3.23 -20.94 -7.75
C VAL A 264 3.97 -22.02 -6.98
N VAL A 265 3.26 -23.08 -6.63
CA VAL A 265 3.87 -24.27 -6.04
C VAL A 265 4.20 -25.27 -7.13
N HIS A 266 5.45 -25.73 -7.17
CA HIS A 266 5.94 -26.77 -8.07
C HIS A 266 6.93 -27.64 -7.29
N ASP A 267 6.80 -28.97 -7.40
CA ASP A 267 7.61 -29.94 -6.64
C ASP A 267 7.65 -29.65 -5.13
N ALA A 268 6.49 -29.32 -4.56
CA ALA A 268 6.32 -28.91 -3.15
C ALA A 268 7.14 -27.68 -2.72
N MET A 269 7.66 -26.90 -3.67
CA MET A 269 8.42 -25.68 -3.43
C MET A 269 7.67 -24.46 -3.97
N THR A 270 7.67 -23.36 -3.24
CA THR A 270 7.06 -22.10 -3.71
C THR A 270 8.03 -21.31 -4.58
N HIS A 271 7.51 -20.76 -5.68
CA HIS A 271 8.27 -19.97 -6.65
C HIS A 271 7.55 -18.66 -6.99
N VAL A 272 8.30 -17.57 -7.12
CA VAL A 272 7.84 -16.31 -7.72
C VAL A 272 7.90 -16.40 -9.23
N ARG A 273 6.82 -16.01 -9.91
CA ARG A 273 6.80 -15.81 -11.36
C ARG A 273 7.58 -14.54 -11.70
N THR A 274 8.72 -14.69 -12.37
CA THR A 274 9.55 -13.56 -12.83
C THR A 274 9.63 -13.53 -14.35
N ILE A 275 10.08 -12.40 -14.88
CA ILE A 275 10.35 -12.24 -16.33
C ILE A 275 11.38 -13.23 -16.89
N ALA A 276 12.22 -13.80 -16.01
CA ALA A 276 13.25 -14.81 -16.33
C ALA A 276 12.82 -16.23 -15.91
N GLY A 277 11.52 -16.48 -15.80
CA GLY A 277 10.95 -17.74 -15.36
C GLY A 277 10.75 -17.85 -13.84
N PRO A 278 10.28 -19.00 -13.34
CA PRO A 278 10.05 -19.21 -11.92
C PRO A 278 11.37 -19.16 -11.12
N LYS A 279 11.37 -18.43 -10.00
CA LYS A 279 12.49 -18.36 -9.04
C LYS A 279 11.99 -18.73 -7.66
N ARG A 280 12.78 -19.50 -6.89
CA ARG A 280 12.38 -19.94 -5.55
C ARG A 280 12.01 -18.76 -4.64
N ALA A 281 10.94 -18.92 -3.88
CA ALA A 281 10.55 -18.09 -2.74
C ALA A 281 10.84 -18.89 -1.47
N ASP A 282 11.97 -18.61 -0.83
CA ASP A 282 12.49 -19.46 0.26
C ASP A 282 11.82 -19.14 1.60
N ALA A 283 11.45 -17.87 1.82
CA ALA A 283 10.65 -17.43 2.95
C ALA A 283 9.55 -16.45 2.52
N ILE A 284 8.40 -16.54 3.17
CA ILE A 284 7.22 -15.70 2.94
C ILE A 284 6.77 -15.10 4.27
N TRP A 285 6.81 -13.78 4.39
CA TRP A 285 6.12 -13.06 5.46
C TRP A 285 4.70 -12.73 5.00
N ARG A 286 3.68 -13.34 5.62
CA ARG A 286 2.29 -13.22 5.18
C ARG A 286 1.52 -12.10 5.89
N PHE A 287 0.76 -11.34 5.11
CA PHE A 287 -0.31 -10.43 5.56
C PHE A 287 -1.70 -10.94 5.15
N VAL A 288 -1.81 -12.23 4.80
CA VAL A 288 -3.05 -12.91 4.41
C VAL A 288 -3.43 -13.90 5.51
N ASP A 289 -4.68 -13.87 5.94
CA ASP A 289 -5.25 -14.72 6.98
C ASP A 289 -5.24 -16.20 6.63
N SER A 290 -5.15 -17.06 7.65
CA SER A 290 -4.89 -18.50 7.49
C SER A 290 -5.90 -19.18 6.56
N ASN A 291 -7.18 -18.87 6.69
CA ASN A 291 -8.23 -19.46 5.85
C ASN A 291 -8.13 -19.08 4.36
N TYR A 292 -7.40 -18.02 4.02
CA TYR A 292 -7.29 -17.51 2.67
C TYR A 292 -5.96 -17.87 1.99
N VAL A 293 -4.99 -18.48 2.70
CA VAL A 293 -3.64 -18.70 2.14
C VAL A 293 -3.55 -19.82 1.11
N ASP A 294 -4.51 -20.75 1.06
CA ASP A 294 -4.51 -21.85 0.09
C ASP A 294 -5.94 -22.18 -0.39
N PRO A 295 -6.30 -21.85 -1.64
CA PRO A 295 -7.61 -22.14 -2.17
C PRO A 295 -7.87 -23.63 -2.48
N ILE A 296 -6.85 -24.49 -2.50
CA ILE A 296 -7.01 -25.91 -2.80
C ILE A 296 -7.43 -26.70 -1.54
N GLU A 297 -6.71 -26.50 -0.44
CA GLU A 297 -6.93 -27.28 0.80
C GLU A 297 -7.81 -26.55 1.84
N LEU A 298 -7.97 -25.22 1.75
CA LEU A 298 -8.74 -24.42 2.72
C LEU A 298 -9.99 -23.81 2.09
N ASN A 299 -9.93 -22.55 1.66
CA ASN A 299 -11.08 -21.82 1.13
C ASN A 299 -11.03 -21.73 -0.41
N GLY A 300 -11.81 -22.57 -1.09
CA GLY A 300 -11.91 -22.58 -2.56
C GLY A 300 -12.42 -21.29 -3.22
N GLN A 301 -12.99 -20.36 -2.45
CA GLN A 301 -13.37 -19.03 -2.94
C GLN A 301 -12.23 -17.99 -2.83
N SER A 302 -11.15 -18.32 -2.10
CA SER A 302 -10.03 -17.40 -1.92
C SER A 302 -9.37 -17.05 -3.26
N ARG A 303 -9.12 -15.76 -3.46
CA ARG A 303 -8.31 -15.21 -4.55
C ARG A 303 -7.00 -14.59 -4.05
N LEU A 304 -6.71 -14.74 -2.76
CA LEU A 304 -5.56 -14.10 -2.09
C LEU A 304 -4.40 -15.08 -1.86
N GLY A 305 -4.71 -16.36 -1.76
CA GLY A 305 -3.77 -17.42 -1.41
C GLY A 305 -2.94 -17.95 -2.57
N ILE A 306 -2.05 -18.88 -2.24
CA ILE A 306 -1.15 -19.56 -3.16
C ILE A 306 -1.66 -21.01 -3.28
N PRO A 307 -2.17 -21.43 -4.44
CA PRO A 307 -2.67 -22.79 -4.64
C PRO A 307 -1.58 -23.84 -4.30
N GLY A 308 -1.86 -24.69 -3.31
CA GLY A 308 -0.97 -25.76 -2.87
C GLY A 308 0.07 -25.36 -1.82
N LEU A 309 -0.04 -24.18 -1.21
CA LEU A 309 0.86 -23.74 -0.13
C LEU A 309 0.88 -24.70 1.06
N ILE A 310 -0.28 -25.22 1.46
CA ILE A 310 -0.37 -26.14 2.61
C ILE A 310 0.41 -27.42 2.32
N SER A 311 0.33 -27.94 1.09
CA SER A 311 1.17 -29.05 0.63
C SER A 311 2.66 -28.69 0.66
N ALA A 312 3.07 -27.50 0.19
CA ALA A 312 4.46 -27.07 0.26
C ALA A 312 5.00 -26.99 1.70
N LEU A 313 4.19 -26.45 2.61
CA LEU A 313 4.50 -26.37 4.04
C LEU A 313 4.67 -27.75 4.68
N ARG A 314 3.76 -28.68 4.38
CA ARG A 314 3.79 -30.07 4.88
C ARG A 314 5.08 -30.80 4.48
N HIS A 315 5.66 -30.46 3.33
CA HIS A 315 6.90 -31.06 2.83
C HIS A 315 8.17 -30.26 3.15
N GLY A 316 8.08 -29.18 3.94
CA GLY A 316 9.27 -28.41 4.31
C GLY A 316 9.75 -27.43 3.23
N GLY A 317 8.97 -27.17 2.17
CA GLY A 317 9.46 -26.50 0.97
C GLY A 317 9.53 -24.97 1.04
N THR A 318 8.94 -24.33 2.04
CA THR A 318 8.94 -22.86 2.15
C THR A 318 8.74 -22.43 3.60
N VAL A 319 9.55 -21.49 4.09
CA VAL A 319 9.35 -20.88 5.42
C VAL A 319 8.22 -19.86 5.34
N VAL A 320 7.27 -19.89 6.28
CA VAL A 320 6.22 -18.88 6.37
C VAL A 320 6.21 -18.24 7.75
N ALA A 321 6.25 -16.91 7.77
CA ALA A 321 6.12 -16.09 8.97
C ALA A 321 4.73 -15.41 8.95
N ASN A 322 3.81 -15.69 9.86
CA ASN A 322 3.74 -16.86 10.74
C ASN A 322 3.15 -18.07 10.02
N MET A 323 3.30 -19.27 10.57
CA MET A 323 2.60 -20.44 10.04
C MET A 323 1.06 -20.20 9.97
N PRO A 324 0.35 -20.72 8.95
CA PRO A 324 -1.10 -20.74 8.97
C PRO A 324 -1.60 -21.47 10.23
N GLY A 325 -2.59 -20.89 10.90
CA GLY A 325 -3.16 -21.46 12.12
C GLY A 325 -2.76 -20.78 13.43
N CYS A 326 -1.83 -19.82 13.41
CA CYS A 326 -1.48 -19.04 14.59
C CYS A 326 -2.61 -18.12 15.08
N GLY A 327 -3.63 -17.85 14.25
CA GLY A 327 -4.81 -17.05 14.61
C GLY A 327 -5.61 -17.58 15.79
N ILE A 328 -5.48 -18.87 16.14
CA ILE A 328 -6.12 -19.43 17.35
C ILE A 328 -5.73 -18.64 18.60
N ALA A 329 -4.48 -18.20 18.69
CA ALA A 329 -3.97 -17.47 19.84
C ALA A 329 -4.61 -16.10 20.04
N GLU A 330 -5.24 -15.53 19.00
CA GLU A 330 -5.95 -14.25 19.10
C GLU A 330 -7.36 -14.40 19.71
N SER A 331 -7.83 -15.62 19.95
CA SER A 331 -9.17 -15.89 20.51
C SER A 331 -9.31 -15.35 21.93
N ARG A 332 -10.41 -14.65 22.21
CA ARG A 332 -10.72 -14.18 23.57
C ARG A 332 -10.90 -15.33 24.56
N ALA A 333 -11.36 -16.49 24.09
CA ALA A 333 -11.43 -17.67 24.95
C ALA A 333 -10.04 -18.16 25.37
N ILE A 334 -9.04 -18.09 24.48
CA ILE A 334 -7.65 -18.43 24.83
C ILE A 334 -7.08 -17.45 25.87
N MET A 335 -7.45 -16.18 25.80
CA MET A 335 -7.08 -15.19 26.82
C MET A 335 -7.55 -15.59 28.23
N SER A 336 -8.74 -16.20 28.36
CA SER A 336 -9.27 -16.62 29.68
C SER A 336 -8.42 -17.70 30.36
N ILE A 337 -7.69 -18.51 29.59
CA ILE A 337 -6.87 -19.62 30.11
C ILE A 337 -5.37 -19.27 30.17
N MET A 338 -4.97 -18.06 29.76
CA MET A 338 -3.57 -17.64 29.71
C MET A 338 -2.84 -17.75 31.07
N PRO A 339 -3.45 -17.41 32.22
CA PRO A 339 -2.80 -17.64 33.52
C PRO A 339 -2.55 -19.13 33.81
N SER A 340 -3.48 -20.01 33.40
CA SER A 340 -3.33 -21.47 33.57
C SER A 340 -2.24 -22.02 32.65
N LEU A 341 -2.13 -21.50 31.42
CA LEU A 341 -1.05 -21.82 30.49
C LEU A 341 0.32 -21.41 31.05
N ALA A 342 0.44 -20.22 31.63
CA ALA A 342 1.68 -19.76 32.25
C ALA A 342 2.10 -20.67 33.42
N SER A 343 1.16 -21.03 34.30
CA SER A 343 1.44 -21.96 35.40
C SER A 343 1.87 -23.35 34.91
N LYS A 344 1.22 -23.90 33.86
CA LYS A 344 1.54 -25.23 33.34
C LYS A 344 2.86 -25.28 32.56
N LEU A 345 3.14 -24.28 31.72
CA LEU A 345 4.25 -24.33 30.76
C LEU A 345 5.55 -23.76 31.31
N ILE A 346 5.50 -22.73 32.17
CA ILE A 346 6.69 -22.02 32.65
C ILE A 346 6.76 -21.89 34.18
N ASP A 347 5.77 -22.42 34.92
CA ASP A 347 5.67 -22.36 36.38
C ASP A 347 5.83 -20.93 36.95
N GLN A 348 5.25 -19.96 36.26
CA GLN A 348 5.30 -18.54 36.62
C GLN A 348 3.93 -17.88 36.42
N GLU A 349 3.70 -16.79 37.15
CA GLU A 349 2.60 -15.88 36.86
C GLU A 349 2.89 -15.03 35.61
N LEU A 350 1.83 -14.48 35.01
CA LEU A 350 1.95 -13.56 33.89
C LEU A 350 2.60 -12.25 34.36
N ALA A 351 3.75 -11.90 33.77
CA ALA A 351 4.44 -10.65 34.05
C ALA A 351 3.63 -9.43 33.61
N LEU A 352 2.87 -9.56 32.52
CA LEU A 352 1.83 -8.61 32.14
C LEU A 352 0.45 -9.28 32.29
N PRO A 353 -0.42 -8.80 33.20
CA PRO A 353 -1.77 -9.32 33.31
C PRO A 353 -2.55 -9.04 32.01
N ASN A 354 -3.57 -9.85 31.71
CA ASN A 354 -4.56 -9.51 30.71
C ASN A 354 -5.86 -9.03 31.36
N ILE A 355 -6.69 -8.36 30.58
CA ILE A 355 -8.06 -8.03 30.99
C ILE A 355 -8.80 -9.28 31.49
N ALA A 356 -9.50 -9.14 32.62
CA ALA A 356 -10.22 -10.25 33.22
C ALA A 356 -11.27 -10.78 32.23
N THR A 357 -11.15 -12.07 31.88
CA THR A 357 -11.89 -12.70 30.79
C THR A 357 -12.39 -14.07 31.24
N TRP A 358 -13.68 -14.33 31.04
CA TRP A 358 -14.36 -15.54 31.46
C TRP A 358 -15.02 -16.22 30.26
N TRP A 359 -14.58 -17.43 29.93
CA TRP A 359 -15.20 -18.21 28.86
C TRP A 359 -16.45 -18.93 29.35
N CYS A 360 -17.60 -18.64 28.74
CA CYS A 360 -18.90 -19.18 29.17
C CYS A 360 -19.12 -20.65 28.76
N GLY A 361 -18.11 -21.31 28.19
CA GLY A 361 -18.08 -22.77 28.04
C GLY A 361 -17.79 -23.50 29.35
N ASP A 362 -17.10 -22.85 30.29
CA ASP A 362 -16.95 -23.34 31.66
C ASP A 362 -18.17 -22.95 32.51
N PRO A 363 -18.87 -23.90 33.17
CA PRO A 363 -20.08 -23.60 33.95
C PRO A 363 -19.89 -22.56 35.06
N ARG A 364 -18.72 -22.52 35.70
CA ARG A 364 -18.44 -21.56 36.79
C ARG A 364 -18.28 -20.15 36.23
N SER A 365 -17.50 -20.02 35.16
CA SER A 365 -17.29 -18.78 34.42
C SER A 365 -18.58 -18.24 33.83
N LYS A 366 -19.40 -19.11 33.21
CA LYS A 366 -20.73 -18.76 32.71
C LYS A 366 -21.63 -18.18 33.79
N ARG A 367 -21.67 -18.81 34.96
CA ARG A 367 -22.48 -18.33 36.10
C ARG A 367 -22.02 -16.95 36.54
N HIS A 368 -20.71 -16.74 36.68
CA HIS A 368 -20.16 -15.43 37.03
C HIS A 368 -20.56 -14.34 36.03
N VAL A 369 -20.51 -14.64 34.73
CA VAL A 369 -20.94 -13.70 33.68
C VAL A 369 -22.44 -13.41 33.75
N LEU A 370 -23.28 -14.42 33.97
CA LEU A 370 -24.74 -14.23 34.07
C LEU A 370 -25.17 -13.49 35.35
N ASP A 371 -24.42 -13.66 36.45
CA ASP A 371 -24.65 -12.97 37.72
C ASP A 371 -24.26 -11.49 37.65
N ASN A 372 -23.27 -11.13 36.81
CA ASN A 372 -22.77 -9.75 36.62
C ASN A 372 -23.07 -9.21 35.20
N PHE A 373 -24.13 -9.72 34.57
CA PHE A 373 -24.36 -9.60 33.13
C PHE A 373 -24.44 -8.14 32.63
N ASP A 374 -25.05 -7.25 33.41
CA ASP A 374 -25.31 -5.87 33.00
C ASP A 374 -24.04 -5.00 33.03
N ASP A 375 -23.04 -5.38 33.82
CA ASP A 375 -21.80 -4.63 34.06
C ASP A 375 -20.58 -5.21 33.30
N MET A 376 -20.79 -6.26 32.51
CA MET A 376 -19.74 -6.93 31.74
C MET A 376 -19.83 -6.64 30.24
N ALA A 377 -18.68 -6.69 29.58
CA ALA A 377 -18.62 -6.72 28.13
C ALA A 377 -18.82 -8.16 27.63
N ILE A 378 -19.85 -8.40 26.82
CA ILE A 378 -20.14 -9.69 26.23
C ILE A 378 -19.67 -9.71 24.78
N SER A 379 -18.90 -10.75 24.44
CA SER A 379 -18.22 -10.89 23.16
C SER A 379 -18.30 -12.33 22.65
N GLY A 380 -18.11 -12.52 21.35
CA GLY A 380 -17.87 -13.85 20.78
C GLY A 380 -16.58 -14.47 21.34
N ALA A 381 -16.65 -15.74 21.75
CA ALA A 381 -15.53 -16.50 22.30
C ALA A 381 -14.48 -16.83 21.23
N LEU A 382 -14.95 -17.19 20.03
CA LEU A 382 -14.16 -17.55 18.86
C LEU A 382 -14.34 -16.51 17.74
N PHE A 383 -13.55 -16.61 16.69
CA PHE A 383 -13.65 -15.75 15.52
C PHE A 383 -14.99 -15.95 14.78
N GLY A 384 -15.85 -14.94 14.80
CA GLY A 384 -17.13 -14.94 14.09
C GLY A 384 -18.07 -13.84 14.58
N GLN A 385 -18.81 -13.21 13.65
CA GLN A 385 -19.91 -12.31 14.01
C GLN A 385 -21.02 -13.16 14.63
N MET A 386 -21.39 -12.86 15.88
CA MET A 386 -22.59 -13.44 16.48
C MET A 386 -23.79 -12.62 15.99
N SER A 387 -24.77 -13.29 15.38
CA SER A 387 -25.95 -12.64 14.80
C SER A 387 -26.70 -11.71 15.76
N LEU A 388 -26.58 -11.96 17.07
CA LEU A 388 -27.24 -11.18 18.13
C LEU A 388 -26.44 -9.95 18.58
N LEU A 389 -25.18 -9.80 18.15
CA LEU A 389 -24.36 -8.62 18.46
C LEU A 389 -24.50 -7.52 17.41
N GLN A 390 -25.49 -7.59 16.50
CA GLN A 390 -25.80 -6.57 15.48
C GLN A 390 -24.58 -6.06 14.66
N GLY A 391 -23.53 -6.89 14.51
CA GLY A 391 -22.31 -6.52 13.80
C GLY A 391 -21.20 -5.90 14.67
N GLU A 392 -21.46 -5.64 15.95
CA GLU A 392 -20.45 -5.20 16.93
C GLU A 392 -19.59 -6.37 17.43
N LEU A 393 -18.32 -6.09 17.71
CA LEU A 393 -17.35 -7.09 18.20
C LEU A 393 -17.52 -7.44 19.69
N SER A 394 -18.19 -6.57 20.44
CA SER A 394 -18.47 -6.67 21.87
C SER A 394 -19.61 -5.71 22.22
N THR A 395 -20.48 -6.07 23.15
CA THR A 395 -21.56 -5.20 23.64
C THR A 395 -21.61 -5.20 25.16
N VAL A 396 -22.12 -4.11 25.75
CA VAL A 396 -22.39 -4.04 27.19
C VAL A 396 -23.89 -4.20 27.40
N PRO A 397 -24.38 -5.33 27.96
CA PRO A 397 -25.81 -5.62 28.04
C PRO A 397 -26.63 -4.55 28.77
N GLY A 398 -26.04 -3.84 29.74
CA GLY A 398 -26.68 -2.70 30.41
C GLY A 398 -27.02 -1.50 29.51
N THR A 399 -26.45 -1.44 28.29
CA THR A 399 -26.74 -0.40 27.30
C THR A 399 -27.81 -0.80 26.28
N LEU A 400 -28.23 -2.08 26.28
CA LEU A 400 -29.25 -2.61 25.38
C LEU A 400 -30.66 -2.33 25.93
N ASP A 401 -31.65 -2.39 25.05
CA ASP A 401 -33.05 -2.42 25.46
C ASP A 401 -33.42 -3.75 26.13
N GLU A 402 -34.60 -3.80 26.75
CA GLU A 402 -35.02 -4.96 27.55
C GLU A 402 -35.09 -6.25 26.72
N ALA A 403 -35.54 -6.14 25.46
CA ALA A 403 -35.63 -7.26 24.54
C ALA A 403 -34.23 -7.77 24.11
N GLY A 404 -33.34 -6.89 23.64
CA GLY A 404 -31.99 -7.26 23.25
C GLY A 404 -31.17 -7.85 24.40
N ARG A 405 -31.37 -7.33 25.62
CA ARG A 405 -30.76 -7.89 26.83
C ARG A 405 -31.25 -9.30 27.14
N ALA A 406 -32.56 -9.55 27.05
CA ALA A 406 -33.14 -10.88 27.28
C ALA A 406 -32.66 -11.89 26.23
N ASP A 407 -32.64 -11.50 24.96
CA ASP A 407 -32.18 -12.34 23.85
C ASP A 407 -30.71 -12.74 24.01
N LEU A 408 -29.84 -11.79 24.37
CA LEU A 408 -28.43 -12.07 24.60
C LEU A 408 -28.22 -12.99 25.80
N ARG A 409 -28.99 -12.80 26.88
CA ARG A 409 -28.93 -13.67 28.06
C ARG A 409 -29.33 -15.10 27.72
N GLU A 410 -30.46 -15.28 27.02
CA GLU A 410 -30.92 -16.60 26.57
C GLU A 410 -29.88 -17.26 25.65
N ALA A 411 -29.23 -16.50 24.78
CA ALA A 411 -28.20 -17.02 23.89
C ALA A 411 -26.96 -17.54 24.64
N VAL A 412 -26.48 -16.79 25.64
CA VAL A 412 -25.40 -17.23 26.54
C VAL A 412 -25.83 -18.45 27.35
N GLU A 413 -27.09 -18.50 27.82
CA GLU A 413 -27.64 -19.67 28.50
C GLU A 413 -27.70 -20.91 27.60
N ARG A 414 -28.10 -20.75 26.35
CA ARG A 414 -28.27 -21.85 25.39
C ARG A 414 -26.94 -22.37 24.85
N ARG A 415 -26.01 -21.48 24.48
CA ARG A 415 -24.72 -21.83 23.84
C ARG A 415 -23.54 -21.04 24.42
N GLY A 416 -23.36 -21.12 25.74
CA GLY A 416 -22.29 -20.39 26.45
C GLY A 416 -20.88 -20.58 25.89
N MET A 417 -20.56 -21.71 25.26
CA MET A 417 -19.25 -21.94 24.64
C MET A 417 -18.88 -20.94 23.53
N ASP A 418 -19.87 -20.29 22.92
CA ASP A 418 -19.67 -19.30 21.86
C ASP A 418 -19.44 -17.88 22.42
N TYR A 419 -19.52 -17.69 23.74
CA TYR A 419 -19.46 -16.38 24.40
C TYR A 419 -18.36 -16.28 25.46
N VAL A 420 -17.83 -15.08 25.61
CA VAL A 420 -16.95 -14.67 26.71
C VAL A 420 -17.51 -13.42 27.37
N GLY A 421 -17.36 -13.32 28.69
CA GLY A 421 -17.52 -12.07 29.42
C GLY A 421 -16.14 -11.46 29.70
N GLN A 422 -16.03 -10.14 29.60
CA GLN A 422 -14.84 -9.38 29.97
C GLN A 422 -15.22 -8.22 30.88
N GLU A 423 -14.32 -7.85 31.78
CA GLU A 423 -14.50 -6.65 32.60
C GLU A 423 -14.47 -5.39 31.72
N VAL A 424 -15.30 -4.39 32.03
CA VAL A 424 -15.28 -3.10 31.32
C VAL A 424 -14.19 -2.22 31.93
N VAL A 425 -13.00 -2.21 31.30
CA VAL A 425 -11.85 -1.45 31.79
C VAL A 425 -11.77 -0.07 31.11
N GLN A 426 -11.49 0.96 31.91
CA GLN A 426 -11.15 2.30 31.44
C GLN A 426 -9.64 2.40 31.16
N LEU A 427 -9.28 2.75 29.93
CA LEU A 427 -7.92 2.88 29.46
C LEU A 427 -7.33 4.25 29.82
N SER A 428 -6.03 4.31 30.08
CA SER A 428 -5.35 5.58 30.32
C SER A 428 -5.45 6.57 29.16
N THR A 429 -5.31 7.85 29.50
CA THR A 429 -5.32 8.97 28.54
C THR A 429 -3.93 9.52 28.27
N THR A 430 -3.73 10.03 27.05
CA THR A 430 -2.52 10.74 26.64
C THR A 430 -2.91 12.13 26.11
N PRO A 431 -2.07 13.17 26.29
CA PRO A 431 -2.40 14.50 25.82
C PRO A 431 -2.36 14.58 24.29
N VAL A 432 -3.38 15.20 23.71
CA VAL A 432 -3.44 15.55 22.28
C VAL A 432 -3.79 17.01 22.09
N TRP A 433 -3.33 17.59 20.98
CA TRP A 433 -3.71 18.95 20.58
C TRP A 433 -5.10 18.96 19.97
N GLU A 434 -5.99 19.76 20.54
CA GLU A 434 -7.30 20.08 19.97
C GLU A 434 -7.44 21.60 19.89
N GLY A 435 -7.22 22.17 18.69
CA GLY A 435 -6.98 23.60 18.53
C GLY A 435 -5.66 24.01 19.18
N ASP A 436 -5.72 25.00 20.08
CA ASP A 436 -4.56 25.57 20.79
C ASP A 436 -4.42 25.07 22.24
N ARG A 437 -5.13 23.98 22.59
CA ARG A 437 -5.09 23.40 23.95
C ARG A 437 -4.79 21.90 23.95
N LEU A 438 -4.21 21.43 25.05
CA LEU A 438 -4.04 20.01 25.33
C LEU A 438 -5.29 19.44 25.99
N VAL A 439 -5.74 18.28 25.50
CA VAL A 439 -6.87 17.54 26.08
C VAL A 439 -6.51 16.06 26.25
N PRO A 440 -6.98 15.39 27.31
CA PRO A 440 -6.77 13.96 27.46
C PRO A 440 -7.61 13.18 26.44
N ARG A 441 -6.99 12.18 25.80
CA ARG A 441 -7.72 11.19 24.99
C ARG A 441 -7.26 9.76 25.29
N PRO A 442 -8.19 8.79 25.34
CA PRO A 442 -7.85 7.38 25.54
C PRO A 442 -6.94 6.86 24.42
N PHE A 443 -6.02 5.96 24.76
CA PHE A 443 -5.14 5.35 23.75
C PHE A 443 -4.94 3.84 23.97
N VAL A 444 -4.51 3.17 22.91
CA VAL A 444 -4.05 1.77 22.90
C VAL A 444 -2.70 1.71 22.23
N LEU A 445 -1.77 1.00 22.86
CA LEU A 445 -0.41 0.79 22.35
C LEU A 445 -0.25 -0.65 21.84
N ARG A 446 0.02 -0.83 20.55
CA ARG A 446 0.45 -2.12 20.02
C ARG A 446 1.96 -2.26 20.06
N VAL A 447 2.46 -3.26 20.77
CA VAL A 447 3.89 -3.62 20.86
C VAL A 447 4.17 -4.83 19.97
N PHE A 448 5.32 -4.84 19.30
CA PHE A 448 5.72 -5.88 18.36
C PHE A 448 6.93 -6.66 18.85
N ALA A 449 6.93 -7.97 18.59
CA ALA A 449 7.98 -8.92 18.94
C ALA A 449 8.37 -9.77 17.73
N ALA A 450 9.67 -10.03 17.56
CA ALA A 450 10.22 -10.88 16.52
C ALA A 450 11.07 -11.97 17.15
N ALA A 451 10.91 -13.22 16.71
CA ALA A 451 11.73 -14.33 17.17
C ALA A 451 13.06 -14.34 16.40
N THR A 452 14.17 -14.33 17.13
CA THR A 452 15.53 -14.44 16.58
C THR A 452 16.25 -15.62 17.21
N GLU A 453 17.48 -15.89 16.77
CA GLU A 453 18.33 -16.92 17.39
C GLU A 453 18.63 -16.61 18.86
N ASN A 454 18.70 -15.32 19.21
CA ASN A 454 18.96 -14.84 20.57
C ASN A 454 17.69 -14.72 21.43
N GLY A 455 16.56 -15.27 20.97
CA GLY A 455 15.25 -15.19 21.64
C GLY A 455 14.34 -14.12 21.05
N TRP A 456 13.31 -13.72 21.79
CA TRP A 456 12.36 -12.69 21.32
C TRP A 456 12.96 -11.30 21.46
N GLN A 457 12.99 -10.56 20.36
CA GLN A 457 13.35 -9.14 20.33
C GLN A 457 12.09 -8.29 20.30
N ILE A 458 12.00 -7.31 21.20
CA ILE A 458 10.85 -6.41 21.31
C ILE A 458 11.22 -5.06 20.70
N MET A 459 10.42 -4.57 19.76
CA MET A 459 10.69 -3.30 19.10
C MET A 459 10.54 -2.14 20.10
N PRO A 460 11.57 -1.30 20.36
CA PRO A 460 11.52 -0.21 21.34
C PRO A 460 10.67 0.97 20.85
N GLY A 461 9.35 0.75 20.85
CA GLY A 461 8.30 1.60 20.31
C GLY A 461 7.04 0.77 20.05
N GLY A 462 6.16 1.28 19.20
CA GLY A 462 4.93 0.57 18.88
C GLY A 462 4.00 1.39 18.00
N PHE A 463 2.83 0.83 17.75
CA PHE A 463 1.77 1.50 17.03
C PHE A 463 0.72 2.01 18.01
N CYS A 464 0.74 3.31 18.30
CA CYS A 464 -0.20 3.96 19.20
C CYS A 464 -1.40 4.50 18.43
N ARG A 465 -2.59 4.17 18.94
CA ARG A 465 -3.90 4.62 18.44
C ARG A 465 -4.59 5.42 19.53
N ILE A 466 -5.03 6.62 19.21
CA ILE A 466 -5.69 7.57 20.11
C ILE A 466 -7.14 7.77 19.65
N SER A 467 -8.09 7.57 20.55
CA SER A 467 -9.52 7.79 20.27
C SER A 467 -9.83 9.27 20.05
N ALA A 468 -10.73 9.57 19.12
CA ALA A 468 -11.33 10.91 19.05
C ALA A 468 -12.38 11.13 20.16
N ASP A 469 -13.00 10.05 20.63
CA ASP A 469 -14.00 10.05 21.70
C ASP A 469 -13.33 10.19 23.08
N THR A 470 -14.06 10.77 24.04
CA THR A 470 -13.68 10.84 25.45
C THR A 470 -14.05 9.58 26.22
N ASP A 471 -14.85 8.67 25.65
CA ASP A 471 -15.15 7.37 26.25
C ASP A 471 -13.89 6.49 26.36
N ALA A 472 -13.38 6.36 27.58
CA ALA A 472 -12.17 5.61 27.91
C ALA A 472 -12.38 4.09 27.94
N ARG A 473 -13.59 3.58 27.72
CA ARG A 473 -13.84 2.13 27.70
C ARG A 473 -13.08 1.48 26.53
N ALA A 474 -12.37 0.39 26.80
CA ALA A 474 -11.57 -0.33 25.80
C ALA A 474 -12.36 -0.80 24.55
N ILE A 475 -13.69 -0.84 24.63
CA ILE A 475 -14.61 -1.29 23.58
C ILE A 475 -14.81 -0.20 22.50
N SER A 476 -14.55 1.07 22.80
CA SER A 476 -14.94 2.23 21.96
C SER A 476 -13.91 2.64 20.89
N MET A 477 -12.83 1.87 20.70
CA MET A 477 -11.66 2.22 19.85
C MET A 477 -11.84 2.04 18.31
N GLY A 478 -13.04 2.23 17.76
CA GLY A 478 -13.39 1.81 16.39
C GLY A 478 -13.40 2.88 15.28
N VAL A 479 -13.70 4.15 15.57
CA VAL A 479 -13.96 5.18 14.55
C VAL A 479 -13.28 6.52 14.92
N GLY A 480 -12.62 7.16 13.95
CA GLY A 480 -12.00 8.49 14.13
C GLY A 480 -10.62 8.52 14.79
N VAL A 481 -9.93 7.38 14.85
CA VAL A 481 -8.65 7.22 15.58
C VAL A 481 -7.50 8.00 14.93
N GLN A 482 -6.74 8.75 15.73
CA GLN A 482 -5.44 9.33 15.34
C GLN A 482 -4.30 8.38 15.72
N SER A 483 -3.23 8.32 14.93
CA SER A 483 -2.02 7.57 15.32
C SER A 483 -0.97 8.48 15.97
N ALA A 484 -0.15 7.95 16.87
CA ALA A 484 0.99 8.67 17.43
C ALA A 484 2.29 7.86 17.27
N ASP A 485 3.42 8.55 17.21
CA ASP A 485 4.73 7.92 17.42
C ASP A 485 4.87 7.53 18.90
N VAL A 486 5.68 6.52 19.19
CA VAL A 486 5.92 6.01 20.55
C VAL A 486 7.39 6.12 20.83
N TRP A 487 7.77 6.99 21.77
CA TRP A 487 9.15 7.22 22.15
C TRP A 487 9.48 6.44 23.40
N VAL A 488 10.21 5.34 23.21
CA VAL A 488 10.91 4.68 24.31
C VAL A 488 12.19 5.45 24.58
N LEU A 489 12.30 5.98 25.78
CA LEU A 489 13.41 6.84 26.21
C LEU A 489 14.51 5.98 26.82
N SER A 490 15.77 6.35 26.56
CA SER A 490 16.95 5.75 27.18
C SER A 490 17.62 6.75 28.14
N SER A 491 18.06 6.26 29.30
CA SER A 491 18.89 7.02 30.24
C SER A 491 20.26 7.41 29.64
N LYS A 492 20.70 6.69 28.60
CA LYS A 492 22.00 6.91 27.92
C LYS A 492 21.81 7.33 26.45
N PRO A 493 22.79 8.04 25.86
CA PRO A 493 22.81 8.30 24.43
C PRO A 493 22.72 7.00 23.62
N VAL A 494 21.81 6.97 22.64
CA VAL A 494 21.55 5.80 21.80
C VAL A 494 22.50 5.82 20.59
N ALA A 495 23.17 4.70 20.34
CA ALA A 495 24.08 4.56 19.20
C ALA A 495 23.35 4.71 17.85
N PRO A 496 23.98 5.33 16.84
CA PRO A 496 23.44 5.39 15.49
C PRO A 496 23.65 4.04 14.79
N GLU A 497 22.80 3.06 15.08
CA GLU A 497 22.77 1.81 14.32
C GLU A 497 21.84 1.95 13.10
N SER A 498 22.29 1.40 11.97
CA SER A 498 21.59 1.40 10.69
C SER A 498 21.10 -0.03 10.38
N LEU A 499 20.03 -0.15 9.59
CA LEU A 499 19.58 -1.44 9.03
C LEU A 499 20.68 -2.17 8.27
N LEU A 500 21.58 -1.41 7.64
CA LEU A 500 22.67 -1.96 6.87
C LEU A 500 23.83 -2.21 7.83
N SER A 501 23.98 -3.45 8.28
CA SER A 501 25.21 -3.89 8.93
C SER A 501 26.35 -3.71 7.93
N ALA A 502 27.40 -3.01 8.34
CA ALA A 502 28.62 -2.83 7.55
C ALA A 502 29.47 -4.11 7.57
N GLY A 503 28.96 -5.21 7.02
CA GLY A 503 29.80 -6.35 6.68
C GLY A 503 30.75 -5.96 5.55
N GLU A 504 32.03 -6.32 5.66
CA GLU A 504 33.02 -6.01 4.62
C GLU A 504 32.86 -6.88 3.36
N ASP A 505 32.19 -8.03 3.46
CA ASP A 505 31.92 -8.98 2.37
C ASP A 505 30.55 -8.75 1.69
N ILE A 506 30.33 -7.58 1.09
CA ILE A 506 29.13 -7.32 0.29
C ILE A 506 29.40 -7.75 -1.16
N HIS A 507 28.66 -8.75 -1.67
CA HIS A 507 28.71 -9.11 -3.08
C HIS A 507 28.23 -7.93 -3.96
N ILE A 508 29.11 -7.37 -4.78
CA ILE A 508 28.77 -6.24 -5.64
C ILE A 508 27.93 -6.73 -6.82
N GLN A 509 26.63 -6.45 -6.79
CA GLN A 509 25.71 -6.74 -7.89
C GLN A 509 25.34 -5.47 -8.67
N ARG A 510 25.63 -5.45 -9.97
CA ARG A 510 25.32 -4.30 -10.87
C ARG A 510 24.03 -4.48 -11.66
N VAL A 511 23.57 -5.73 -11.82
CA VAL A 511 22.34 -6.06 -12.54
C VAL A 511 21.34 -6.57 -11.53
N PHE A 512 20.31 -5.77 -11.24
CA PHE A 512 19.24 -6.19 -10.35
C PHE A 512 18.49 -7.36 -10.99
N SER A 513 18.53 -8.52 -10.34
CA SER A 513 17.98 -9.76 -10.87
C SER A 513 16.45 -9.73 -10.90
N ASN A 514 15.89 -10.10 -12.06
CA ASN A 514 14.55 -10.62 -12.31
C ASN A 514 13.40 -10.04 -11.47
N ILE A 515 12.70 -9.07 -12.04
CA ILE A 515 11.47 -8.52 -11.47
C ILE A 515 10.30 -9.52 -11.57
N PRO A 516 9.35 -9.51 -10.60
CA PRO A 516 8.10 -10.23 -10.72
C PRO A 516 7.35 -9.85 -12.01
N SER A 517 6.71 -10.82 -12.66
CA SER A 517 5.98 -10.59 -13.92
C SER A 517 4.87 -9.55 -13.80
N ARG A 518 4.17 -9.49 -12.66
CA ARG A 518 3.12 -8.50 -12.41
C ARG A 518 3.68 -7.08 -12.26
N ALA A 519 4.85 -6.92 -11.63
CA ALA A 519 5.49 -5.61 -11.55
C ALA A 519 5.91 -5.13 -12.95
N ALA A 520 6.42 -6.04 -13.79
CA ALA A 520 6.74 -5.75 -15.19
C ALA A 520 5.50 -5.34 -16.01
N ASP A 521 4.39 -6.07 -15.84
CA ASP A 521 3.11 -5.78 -16.51
C ASP A 521 2.55 -4.40 -16.11
N ASN A 522 2.59 -4.07 -14.81
CA ASN A 522 2.14 -2.75 -14.33
C ASN A 522 3.03 -1.62 -14.86
N LEU A 523 4.36 -1.80 -14.92
CA LEU A 523 5.27 -0.81 -15.52
C LEU A 523 5.00 -0.63 -17.02
N TYR A 524 4.79 -1.73 -17.73
CA TYR A 524 4.41 -1.72 -19.13
C TYR A 524 3.12 -0.93 -19.37
N TRP A 525 2.07 -1.20 -18.59
CA TRP A 525 0.81 -0.46 -18.70
C TRP A 525 0.89 0.98 -18.21
N TYR A 526 1.67 1.25 -17.18
CA TYR A 526 1.93 2.61 -16.72
C TYR A 526 2.49 3.46 -17.87
N GLY A 527 3.48 2.96 -18.59
CA GLY A 527 4.00 3.60 -19.80
C GLY A 527 2.93 3.83 -20.87
N ARG A 528 2.11 2.81 -21.17
CA ARG A 528 1.02 2.94 -22.16
C ARG A 528 -0.03 3.97 -21.75
N TYR A 529 -0.47 3.99 -20.49
CA TYR A 529 -1.49 4.93 -20.02
C TYR A 529 -0.99 6.38 -20.02
N LEU A 530 0.27 6.61 -19.66
CA LEU A 530 0.89 7.94 -19.78
C LEU A 530 0.89 8.42 -21.23
N GLU A 531 1.23 7.55 -22.18
CA GLU A 531 1.23 7.90 -23.60
C GLU A 531 -0.17 8.17 -24.16
N ARG A 532 -1.17 7.37 -23.76
CA ARG A 532 -2.59 7.61 -24.12
C ARG A 532 -3.07 8.96 -23.63
N ALA A 533 -2.79 9.28 -22.36
CA ALA A 533 -3.16 10.56 -21.78
C ALA A 533 -2.48 11.72 -22.53
N GLU A 534 -1.18 11.61 -22.81
CA GLU A 534 -0.45 12.63 -23.57
C GLU A 534 -1.05 12.84 -24.97
N ALA A 535 -1.36 11.76 -25.69
CA ALA A 535 -1.93 11.83 -27.04
C ALA A 535 -3.33 12.44 -27.05
N THR A 536 -4.22 12.02 -26.14
CA THR A 536 -5.56 12.63 -25.99
C THR A 536 -5.44 14.13 -25.72
N LEU A 537 -4.57 14.53 -24.78
CA LEU A 537 -4.36 15.94 -24.45
C LEU A 537 -3.79 16.76 -25.62
N ARG A 538 -2.90 16.17 -26.43
CA ARG A 538 -2.39 16.82 -27.66
C ARG A 538 -3.49 17.02 -28.70
N VAL A 539 -4.39 16.05 -28.86
CA VAL A 539 -5.57 16.20 -29.75
C VAL A 539 -6.53 17.26 -29.22
N VAL A 540 -6.78 17.30 -27.91
CA VAL A 540 -7.58 18.36 -27.26
C VAL A 540 -6.97 19.74 -27.50
N ARG A 541 -5.67 19.90 -27.23
CA ARG A 541 -4.94 21.16 -27.50
C ARG A 541 -5.06 21.59 -28.96
N CYS A 542 -4.84 20.67 -29.89
CA CYS A 542 -4.93 20.90 -31.32
C CYS A 542 -6.35 21.33 -31.74
N LEU A 543 -7.38 20.67 -31.19
CA LEU A 543 -8.79 21.00 -31.39
C LEU A 543 -9.12 22.42 -30.88
N CYS A 544 -8.68 22.78 -29.67
CA CYS A 544 -8.91 24.11 -29.09
C CYS A 544 -8.28 25.22 -29.92
N VAL A 545 -7.00 25.08 -30.30
CA VAL A 545 -6.28 26.09 -31.11
C VAL A 545 -7.00 26.34 -32.44
N ARG A 546 -7.38 25.27 -33.15
CA ARG A 546 -8.08 25.39 -34.44
C ARG A 546 -9.51 25.88 -34.30
N SER A 547 -10.17 25.60 -33.17
CA SER A 547 -11.52 26.10 -32.89
C SER A 547 -11.54 27.61 -32.66
N ILE A 548 -10.48 28.15 -32.04
CA ILE A 548 -10.32 29.60 -31.81
C ILE A 548 -10.10 30.35 -33.13
N ASP A 549 -9.37 29.74 -34.07
CA ASP A 549 -9.08 30.30 -35.39
C ASP A 549 -10.25 30.13 -36.39
N MET A 550 -11.37 29.51 -36.01
CA MET A 550 -12.52 29.33 -36.89
C MET A 550 -13.17 30.67 -37.26
N ASP A 551 -13.36 30.88 -38.56
CA ASP A 551 -14.04 32.05 -39.08
C ASP A 551 -15.56 31.92 -38.86
N VAL A 552 -16.04 32.52 -37.76
CA VAL A 552 -17.43 32.44 -37.23
C VAL A 552 -18.50 32.77 -38.29
N LEU A 553 -18.13 33.50 -39.35
CA LEU A 553 -18.99 33.92 -40.44
C LEU A 553 -19.35 32.81 -41.44
N SER A 554 -18.58 31.72 -41.48
CA SER A 554 -18.72 30.66 -42.50
C SER A 554 -19.69 29.54 -42.10
N GLY A 555 -20.00 29.39 -40.80
CA GLY A 555 -20.99 28.44 -40.27
C GLY A 555 -20.70 26.94 -40.46
N ASN A 556 -19.66 26.58 -41.22
CA ASN A 556 -19.24 25.20 -41.47
C ASN A 556 -18.06 24.83 -40.57
N VAL A 557 -18.15 23.68 -39.91
CA VAL A 557 -17.02 23.09 -39.17
C VAL A 557 -16.00 22.59 -40.20
N PRO A 558 -14.72 22.99 -40.14
CA PRO A 558 -13.68 22.43 -40.99
C PRO A 558 -13.61 20.90 -40.89
N GLU A 559 -13.41 20.22 -42.02
CA GLU A 559 -13.27 18.76 -42.09
C GLU A 559 -12.18 18.23 -41.12
N THR A 560 -11.11 19.01 -40.95
CA THR A 560 -10.01 18.77 -40.02
C THR A 560 -10.48 18.66 -38.56
N ILE A 561 -11.43 19.50 -38.13
CA ILE A 561 -12.01 19.45 -36.77
C ILE A 561 -12.89 18.22 -36.60
N GLU A 562 -13.63 17.81 -37.64
CA GLU A 562 -14.39 16.57 -37.62
C GLU A 562 -13.46 15.34 -37.50
N LYS A 563 -12.33 15.33 -38.21
CA LYS A 563 -11.29 14.29 -38.10
C LYS A 563 -10.72 14.19 -36.68
N LEU A 564 -10.39 15.32 -36.03
CA LEU A 564 -9.94 15.35 -34.63
C LEU A 564 -11.01 14.83 -33.68
N THR A 565 -12.27 15.23 -33.88
CA THR A 565 -13.41 14.74 -33.09
C THR A 565 -13.62 13.24 -33.26
N HIS A 566 -13.51 12.72 -34.50
CA HIS A 566 -13.57 11.29 -34.78
C HIS A 566 -12.49 10.49 -34.06
N LEU A 567 -11.26 11.01 -33.98
CA LEU A 567 -10.19 10.36 -33.21
C LEU A 567 -10.54 10.26 -31.73
N LEU A 568 -11.05 11.35 -31.13
CA LEU A 568 -11.47 11.36 -29.73
C LEU A 568 -12.62 10.37 -29.45
N VAL A 569 -13.59 10.27 -30.38
CA VAL A 569 -14.65 9.24 -30.30
C VAL A 569 -14.06 7.84 -30.39
N ALA A 570 -13.19 7.59 -31.38
CA ALA A 570 -12.59 6.28 -31.62
C ALA A 570 -11.70 5.82 -30.47
N TRP A 571 -11.10 6.75 -29.73
CA TRP A 571 -10.31 6.46 -28.54
C TRP A 571 -11.16 6.32 -27.27
N GLY A 572 -12.46 6.58 -27.34
CA GLY A 572 -13.37 6.57 -26.20
C GLY A 572 -13.13 7.72 -25.23
N ALA A 573 -12.54 8.82 -25.70
CA ALA A 573 -12.37 10.05 -24.93
C ALA A 573 -13.68 10.85 -24.83
N ILE A 574 -14.60 10.63 -25.77
CA ILE A 574 -15.96 11.16 -25.74
C ILE A 574 -16.96 10.06 -26.15
N ALA A 575 -18.19 10.15 -25.62
CA ALA A 575 -19.27 9.23 -26.00
C ALA A 575 -19.73 9.47 -27.45
N PRO A 576 -20.07 8.42 -28.24
CA PRO A 576 -20.47 8.56 -29.64
C PRO A 576 -21.66 9.52 -29.85
N GLU A 577 -22.57 9.61 -28.88
CA GLU A 577 -23.74 10.48 -28.91
C GLU A 577 -23.37 11.97 -28.87
N ARG A 578 -22.17 12.31 -28.39
CA ARG A 578 -21.64 13.67 -28.29
C ARG A 578 -20.82 14.10 -29.51
N LYS A 579 -20.74 13.26 -30.54
CA LYS A 579 -20.00 13.56 -31.77
C LYS A 579 -20.48 14.84 -32.48
N GLY A 580 -21.77 15.18 -32.37
CA GLY A 580 -22.36 16.39 -32.95
C GLY A 580 -22.35 17.62 -32.03
N SER A 581 -21.68 17.55 -30.88
CA SER A 581 -21.55 18.69 -29.94
C SER A 581 -20.58 19.75 -30.47
N SER A 582 -20.58 20.93 -29.86
CA SER A 582 -19.61 21.98 -30.22
C SER A 582 -18.16 21.53 -29.95
N PRO A 583 -17.16 22.07 -30.67
CA PRO A 583 -15.76 21.73 -30.42
C PRO A 583 -15.33 21.94 -28.96
N LEU A 584 -15.84 22.97 -28.29
CA LEU A 584 -15.65 23.21 -26.86
C LEU A 584 -16.16 22.04 -26.01
N GLU A 585 -17.38 21.58 -26.24
CA GLU A 585 -17.97 20.46 -25.49
C GLU A 585 -17.18 19.17 -25.70
N VAL A 586 -16.76 18.90 -26.94
CA VAL A 586 -15.90 17.77 -27.27
C VAL A 586 -14.57 17.84 -26.51
N ALA A 587 -13.90 19.00 -26.57
CA ALA A 587 -12.61 19.22 -25.91
C ALA A 587 -12.72 19.10 -24.38
N ARG A 588 -13.77 19.67 -23.78
CA ARG A 588 -14.06 19.64 -22.34
C ARG A 588 -14.24 18.21 -21.82
N HIS A 589 -15.03 17.40 -22.51
CA HIS A 589 -15.24 16.00 -22.15
C HIS A 589 -13.98 15.15 -22.35
N ALA A 590 -13.29 15.30 -23.50
CA ALA A 590 -12.06 14.59 -23.77
C ALA A 590 -10.92 14.93 -22.79
N LEU A 591 -10.92 16.14 -22.23
CA LEU A 591 -9.97 16.55 -21.19
C LEU A 591 -10.28 15.88 -19.85
N ALA A 592 -11.49 16.05 -19.32
CA ALA A 592 -11.77 15.90 -17.89
C ALA A 592 -12.94 14.96 -17.52
N ASP A 593 -13.57 14.28 -18.48
CA ASP A 593 -14.65 13.33 -18.17
C ASP A 593 -14.12 12.00 -17.61
N ASP A 594 -14.34 11.77 -16.32
CA ASP A 594 -13.92 10.55 -15.63
C ASP A 594 -14.65 9.28 -16.08
N SER A 595 -15.84 9.43 -16.68
CA SER A 595 -16.63 8.30 -17.18
C SER A 595 -16.14 7.81 -18.56
N ALA A 596 -15.43 8.66 -19.30
CA ALA A 596 -14.86 8.34 -20.59
C ALA A 596 -13.47 7.74 -20.43
N TYR A 597 -13.35 6.42 -20.64
CA TYR A 597 -12.10 5.69 -20.38
C TYR A 597 -10.88 6.19 -21.19
N GLY A 598 -11.11 6.89 -22.30
CA GLY A 598 -10.07 7.48 -23.16
C GLY A 598 -9.75 8.94 -22.88
N SER A 599 -10.42 9.58 -21.91
CA SER A 599 -10.17 10.99 -21.58
C SER A 599 -8.78 11.19 -20.97
N GLY A 600 -8.26 12.42 -21.03
CA GLY A 600 -6.97 12.77 -20.43
C GLY A 600 -6.93 12.43 -18.93
N LEU A 601 -7.98 12.84 -18.19
CA LEU A 601 -8.12 12.54 -16.77
C LEU A 601 -8.17 11.03 -16.48
N ALA A 602 -9.00 10.27 -17.22
CA ALA A 602 -9.12 8.83 -17.03
C ALA A 602 -7.77 8.13 -17.32
N GLY A 603 -7.06 8.54 -18.36
CA GLY A 603 -5.71 8.04 -18.68
C GLY A 603 -4.70 8.27 -17.54
N ILE A 604 -4.70 9.47 -16.95
CA ILE A 604 -3.83 9.80 -15.80
C ILE A 604 -4.20 8.98 -14.56
N ARG A 605 -5.49 8.75 -14.32
CA ARG A 605 -5.96 7.91 -13.21
C ARG A 605 -5.61 6.44 -13.41
N LEU A 606 -5.75 5.91 -14.62
CA LEU A 606 -5.29 4.57 -14.99
C LEU A 606 -3.79 4.42 -14.79
N ALA A 607 -3.00 5.43 -15.21
CA ALA A 607 -1.56 5.46 -14.97
C ALA A 607 -1.27 5.47 -13.46
N ARG A 608 -1.97 6.29 -12.65
CA ARG A 608 -1.79 6.27 -11.19
C ARG A 608 -2.13 4.91 -10.60
N ASN A 609 -3.23 4.29 -11.01
CA ASN A 609 -3.62 2.97 -10.52
C ASN A 609 -2.55 1.91 -10.83
N ALA A 610 -2.02 1.88 -12.06
CA ALA A 610 -0.90 1.00 -12.41
C ALA A 610 0.36 1.29 -11.56
N SER A 611 0.65 2.57 -11.30
CA SER A 611 1.78 3.02 -10.48
C SER A 611 1.64 2.64 -8.99
N SER A 612 0.41 2.55 -8.46
CA SER A 612 0.14 2.26 -7.05
C SER A 612 0.61 0.88 -6.61
N VAL A 613 0.66 -0.06 -7.56
CA VAL A 613 1.09 -1.44 -7.36
C VAL A 613 2.62 -1.58 -7.30
N ILE A 614 3.35 -0.60 -7.83
CA ILE A 614 4.82 -0.60 -8.00
C ILE A 614 5.48 0.59 -7.28
N ARG A 615 4.85 1.09 -6.21
CA ARG A 615 5.27 2.30 -5.48
C ARG A 615 6.70 2.22 -4.97
N GLU A 616 7.22 1.02 -4.74
CA GLU A 616 8.59 0.74 -4.34
C GLU A 616 9.64 0.90 -5.45
N ARG A 617 9.21 1.10 -6.70
CA ARG A 617 10.07 1.27 -7.89
C ARG A 617 9.98 2.64 -8.54
N ILE A 618 9.02 3.47 -8.14
CA ILE A 618 8.88 4.84 -8.62
C ILE A 618 9.44 5.78 -7.56
N SER A 619 10.18 6.81 -7.98
CA SER A 619 10.72 7.81 -7.05
C SER A 619 9.60 8.53 -6.30
N ILE A 620 9.91 9.01 -5.10
CA ILE A 620 8.95 9.76 -4.28
C ILE A 620 8.47 11.00 -5.04
N ASP A 621 9.36 11.67 -5.76
CA ASP A 621 9.05 12.86 -6.56
C ASP A 621 8.14 12.54 -7.75
N ALA A 622 8.41 11.46 -8.50
CA ALA A 622 7.51 11.02 -9.58
C ALA A 622 6.12 10.64 -9.04
N SER A 623 6.08 9.96 -7.89
CA SER A 623 4.81 9.63 -7.21
C SER A 623 4.04 10.88 -6.76
N ARG A 624 4.75 11.91 -6.26
CA ARG A 624 4.15 13.19 -5.86
C ARG A 624 3.61 13.94 -7.07
N LEU A 625 4.40 14.03 -8.14
CA LEU A 625 4.00 14.71 -9.36
C LEU A 625 2.78 14.03 -10.01
N SER A 626 2.73 12.70 -10.06
CA SER A 626 1.55 11.97 -10.57
C SER A 626 0.25 12.27 -9.78
N ARG A 627 0.35 12.52 -8.46
CA ARG A 627 -0.80 12.97 -7.65
C ARG A 627 -1.16 14.42 -7.93
N GLN A 628 -0.15 15.28 -8.06
CA GLN A 628 -0.35 16.68 -8.41
C GLN A 628 -1.07 16.80 -9.75
N ILE A 629 -0.66 16.07 -10.78
CA ILE A 629 -1.30 16.13 -12.10
C ILE A 629 -2.82 15.90 -12.00
N ASP A 630 -3.32 14.88 -11.27
CA ASP A 630 -4.79 14.72 -11.08
C ASP A 630 -5.43 15.93 -10.45
N ALA A 631 -4.80 16.42 -9.38
CA ALA A 631 -5.40 17.42 -8.51
C ALA A 631 -5.59 18.75 -9.24
N HIS A 632 -4.86 18.96 -10.34
CA HIS A 632 -4.98 20.13 -11.20
C HIS A 632 -6.04 19.97 -12.31
N PHE A 633 -6.66 18.80 -12.50
CA PHE A 633 -7.77 18.68 -13.44
C PHE A 633 -9.02 19.39 -12.89
N PRO A 634 -9.56 20.38 -13.62
CA PRO A 634 -10.76 21.08 -13.21
C PRO A 634 -12.00 20.19 -13.39
N SER A 635 -13.08 20.52 -12.67
CA SER A 635 -14.39 19.94 -12.96
C SER A 635 -14.89 20.40 -14.33
N LEU A 636 -15.76 19.60 -14.96
CA LEU A 636 -16.34 19.94 -16.26
C LEU A 636 -17.02 21.32 -16.27
N ASP A 637 -17.64 21.75 -15.17
CA ASP A 637 -18.32 23.06 -15.07
C ASP A 637 -17.35 24.25 -14.92
N ALA A 638 -16.09 24.00 -14.55
CA ALA A 638 -15.06 25.02 -14.37
C ALA A 638 -14.26 25.33 -15.65
N LEU A 639 -14.76 24.87 -16.81
CA LEU A 639 -14.14 25.03 -18.13
C LEU A 639 -15.12 25.73 -19.11
N PRO A 640 -15.40 27.03 -18.95
CA PRO A 640 -16.41 27.73 -19.74
C PRO A 640 -15.96 28.12 -21.16
N SER A 641 -14.66 28.11 -21.47
CA SER A 641 -14.13 28.52 -22.79
C SER A 641 -13.02 27.60 -23.32
N GLU A 642 -12.74 27.68 -24.62
CA GLU A 642 -11.66 26.96 -25.29
C GLU A 642 -10.28 27.33 -24.70
N ALA A 643 -10.11 28.57 -24.25
CA ALA A 643 -8.88 29.04 -23.61
C ALA A 643 -8.65 28.35 -22.24
N ASP A 644 -9.70 28.11 -21.46
CA ASP A 644 -9.61 27.41 -20.18
C ASP A 644 -9.25 25.93 -20.38
N VAL A 645 -9.86 25.29 -21.38
CA VAL A 645 -9.54 23.90 -21.76
C VAL A 645 -8.10 23.79 -22.25
N LEU A 646 -7.64 24.75 -23.05
CA LEU A 646 -6.27 24.82 -23.56
C LEU A 646 -5.25 24.97 -22.42
N ASP A 647 -5.47 25.91 -21.50
CA ASP A 647 -4.58 26.13 -20.33
C ASP A 647 -4.51 24.87 -19.44
N ALA A 648 -5.63 24.21 -19.19
CA ALA A 648 -5.66 22.96 -18.44
C ALA A 648 -4.93 21.81 -19.17
N ALA A 649 -5.09 21.70 -20.49
CA ALA A 649 -4.39 20.70 -21.29
C ALA A 649 -2.87 20.95 -21.30
N ASP A 650 -2.42 22.20 -21.46
CA ASP A 650 -1.00 22.56 -21.45
C ASP A 650 -0.36 22.26 -20.09
N LYS A 651 -1.01 22.63 -18.97
CA LYS A 651 -0.53 22.28 -17.62
C LYS A 651 -0.42 20.76 -17.41
N ALA A 652 -1.38 19.99 -17.90
CA ALA A 652 -1.32 18.54 -17.83
C ALA A 652 -0.18 17.96 -18.68
N LEU A 653 0.04 18.48 -19.89
CA LEU A 653 1.15 18.10 -20.76
C LEU A 653 2.52 18.45 -20.16
N GLU A 654 2.66 19.63 -19.54
CA GLU A 654 3.87 20.01 -18.80
C GLU A 654 4.15 19.05 -17.65
N GLY A 655 3.12 18.70 -16.88
CA GLY A 655 3.22 17.71 -15.81
C GLY A 655 3.66 16.33 -16.32
N LEU A 656 3.10 15.86 -17.44
CA LEU A 656 3.49 14.58 -18.07
C LEU A 656 4.93 14.63 -18.60
N ALA A 657 5.36 15.75 -19.18
CA ALA A 657 6.73 15.94 -19.64
C ALA A 657 7.73 15.92 -18.46
N ALA A 658 7.41 16.63 -17.37
CA ALA A 658 8.19 16.61 -16.14
C ALA A 658 8.26 15.20 -15.52
N LEU A 659 7.14 14.46 -15.52
CA LEU A 659 7.10 13.08 -15.05
C LEU A 659 7.96 12.16 -15.91
N SER A 660 7.88 12.29 -17.24
CA SER A 660 8.76 11.57 -18.18
C SER A 660 10.24 11.88 -17.90
N GLY A 661 10.60 13.15 -17.71
CA GLY A 661 11.96 13.56 -17.36
C GLY A 661 12.44 12.93 -16.04
N LEU A 662 11.62 12.98 -15.00
CA LEU A 662 11.93 12.35 -13.71
C LEU A 662 12.10 10.84 -13.82
N THR A 663 11.23 10.14 -14.56
CA THR A 663 11.39 8.69 -14.78
C THR A 663 12.67 8.37 -15.53
N GLN A 664 13.05 9.22 -16.49
CA GLN A 664 14.26 9.03 -17.27
C GLN A 664 15.53 9.29 -16.45
N GLU A 665 15.51 10.19 -15.48
CA GLU A 665 16.70 10.53 -14.67
C GLU A 665 16.82 9.67 -13.39
N SER A 666 15.70 9.33 -12.76
CA SER A 666 15.70 8.71 -11.42
C SER A 666 15.60 7.18 -11.41
N MET A 667 15.16 6.55 -12.51
CA MET A 667 15.06 5.09 -12.58
C MET A 667 16.36 4.46 -13.09
N ASN A 668 16.81 3.40 -12.40
CA ASN A 668 17.91 2.58 -12.89
C ASN A 668 17.54 1.92 -14.23
N ARG A 669 18.53 1.73 -15.12
CA ARG A 669 18.34 1.14 -16.46
C ARG A 669 18.17 -0.38 -16.46
N ASP A 670 17.42 -0.87 -15.49
CA ASP A 670 17.09 -2.28 -15.29
C ASP A 670 15.88 -2.72 -16.15
N ALA A 671 15.40 -3.94 -15.93
CA ALA A 671 14.24 -4.47 -16.64
C ALA A 671 12.98 -3.65 -16.40
N GLY A 672 12.81 -3.06 -15.21
CA GLY A 672 11.61 -2.29 -14.86
C GLY A 672 11.47 -1.03 -15.70
N TRP A 673 12.55 -0.24 -15.79
CA TRP A 673 12.58 0.93 -16.67
C TRP A 673 12.34 0.54 -18.14
N ARG A 674 12.91 -0.58 -18.59
CA ARG A 674 12.72 -1.06 -19.98
C ARG A 674 11.28 -1.38 -20.29
N PHE A 675 10.55 -2.07 -19.40
CA PHE A 675 9.13 -2.37 -19.64
C PHE A 675 8.28 -1.11 -19.70
N LEU A 676 8.56 -0.12 -18.83
CA LEU A 676 7.91 1.19 -18.89
C LEU A 676 8.13 1.85 -20.25
N ASP A 677 9.38 1.93 -20.71
CA ASP A 677 9.71 2.60 -21.97
C ASP A 677 9.21 1.82 -23.20
N ILE A 678 9.28 0.48 -23.19
CA ILE A 678 8.64 -0.37 -24.22
C ILE A 678 7.14 -0.06 -24.28
N GLY A 679 6.45 0.03 -23.14
CA GLY A 679 5.02 0.36 -23.07
C GLY A 679 4.71 1.70 -23.75
N ARG A 680 5.46 2.75 -23.40
CA ARG A 680 5.32 4.08 -24.02
C ARG A 680 5.53 4.02 -25.54
N ARG A 681 6.61 3.35 -25.99
CA ARG A 681 6.98 3.28 -27.40
C ARG A 681 5.96 2.50 -28.23
N ILE A 682 5.45 1.39 -27.70
CA ILE A 682 4.40 0.61 -28.36
C ILE A 682 3.15 1.44 -28.52
N GLU A 683 2.69 2.08 -27.44
CA GLU A 683 1.48 2.88 -27.48
C GLU A 683 1.65 4.08 -28.43
N ARG A 684 2.80 4.75 -28.39
CA ARG A 684 3.12 5.86 -29.30
C ARG A 684 3.09 5.40 -30.74
N ALA A 685 3.72 4.27 -31.07
CA ALA A 685 3.74 3.75 -32.43
C ALA A 685 2.33 3.42 -32.96
N ILE A 686 1.48 2.83 -32.10
CA ILE A 686 0.06 2.55 -32.43
C ILE A 686 -0.71 3.85 -32.65
N LEU A 687 -0.59 4.82 -31.75
CA LEU A 687 -1.30 6.08 -31.84
C LEU A 687 -0.84 6.89 -33.06
N THR A 688 0.46 6.92 -33.34
CA THR A 688 1.02 7.53 -34.56
C THR A 688 0.46 6.86 -35.82
N CYS A 689 0.34 5.53 -35.88
CA CYS A 689 -0.33 4.86 -37.01
C CYS A 689 -1.78 5.35 -37.16
N ARG A 690 -2.54 5.42 -36.07
CA ARG A 690 -3.96 5.81 -36.09
C ARG A 690 -4.17 7.25 -36.55
N ILE A 691 -3.34 8.17 -36.06
CA ILE A 691 -3.34 9.57 -36.47
C ILE A 691 -2.91 9.67 -37.94
N ALA A 692 -1.85 8.95 -38.34
CA ALA A 692 -1.37 8.92 -39.72
C ALA A 692 -2.45 8.43 -40.71
N ARG A 693 -3.19 7.37 -40.37
CA ARG A 693 -4.34 6.89 -41.17
C ARG A 693 -5.48 7.90 -41.30
N THR A 694 -5.44 9.01 -40.58
CA THR A 694 -6.48 10.06 -40.62
C THR A 694 -5.99 11.30 -41.37
N PHE A 695 -4.71 11.66 -41.23
CA PHE A 695 -4.19 12.96 -41.68
C PHE A 695 -3.12 12.89 -42.80
N ILE A 696 -2.59 11.72 -43.13
CA ILE A 696 -1.60 11.56 -44.22
C ILE A 696 -2.06 10.57 -45.30
N GLU A 697 -3.35 10.60 -45.62
CA GLU A 697 -3.95 9.91 -46.77
C GLU A 697 -3.55 10.57 -48.11
N ASP A 698 -3.83 9.91 -49.24
CA ASP A 698 -3.42 10.43 -50.55
C ASP A 698 -4.13 11.73 -50.91
N GLU A 699 -5.34 11.94 -50.40
CA GLU A 699 -6.13 13.17 -50.53
C GLU A 699 -5.92 14.18 -49.37
N ALA A 700 -4.90 14.00 -48.53
CA ALA A 700 -4.66 14.88 -47.38
C ALA A 700 -4.44 16.34 -47.80
N THR A 701 -5.14 17.25 -47.12
CA THR A 701 -4.99 18.70 -47.32
C THR A 701 -3.71 19.23 -46.64
N ALA A 702 -3.27 20.43 -47.00
CA ALA A 702 -2.13 21.06 -46.31
C ALA A 702 -2.40 21.23 -44.80
N GLU A 703 -3.64 21.51 -44.41
CA GLU A 703 -4.05 21.61 -43.01
C GLU A 703 -3.96 20.26 -42.28
N ASP A 704 -4.37 19.16 -42.92
CA ASP A 704 -4.23 17.81 -42.37
C ASP A 704 -2.76 17.47 -42.09
N LEU A 705 -1.88 17.83 -43.03
CA LEU A 705 -0.43 17.60 -42.88
C LEU A 705 0.17 18.47 -41.75
N GLU A 706 -0.30 19.70 -41.59
CA GLU A 706 0.08 20.56 -40.46
C GLU A 706 -0.41 20.00 -39.13
N VAL A 707 -1.65 19.51 -39.04
CA VAL A 707 -2.16 18.80 -37.85
C VAL A 707 -1.27 17.62 -37.51
N MET A 708 -0.90 16.82 -38.52
CA MET A 708 -0.04 15.66 -38.27
C MET A 708 1.28 16.08 -37.65
N LEU A 709 1.91 17.12 -38.20
CA LEU A 709 3.17 17.67 -37.68
C LEU A 709 3.03 18.27 -36.28
N ASP A 710 1.88 18.88 -35.95
CA ASP A 710 1.59 19.40 -34.60
C ASP A 710 1.46 18.25 -33.59
N LEU A 711 0.69 17.20 -33.93
CA LEU A 711 0.43 16.06 -33.05
C LEU A 711 1.70 15.25 -32.76
N VAL A 712 2.63 15.17 -33.72
CA VAL A 712 3.94 14.53 -33.56
C VAL A 712 5.08 15.50 -33.21
N ASP A 713 4.77 16.74 -32.82
CA ASP A 713 5.75 17.73 -32.34
C ASP A 713 6.93 17.98 -33.30
N SER A 714 6.65 17.93 -34.61
CA SER A 714 7.69 17.91 -35.66
C SER A 714 7.62 19.13 -36.59
N GLN A 715 6.80 20.14 -36.29
CA GLN A 715 6.70 21.39 -37.05
C GLN A 715 8.05 22.10 -37.23
N ILE A 716 8.80 22.30 -36.15
CA ILE A 716 10.10 23.01 -36.18
C ILE A 716 11.11 22.23 -37.02
N THR A 717 11.15 20.91 -36.85
CA THR A 717 12.03 20.02 -37.62
C THR A 717 11.64 20.00 -39.10
N TYR A 718 10.34 19.98 -39.43
CA TYR A 718 9.86 20.06 -40.81
C TYR A 718 10.35 21.35 -41.48
N ARG A 719 10.06 22.49 -40.85
CA ARG A 719 10.37 23.82 -41.40
C ARG A 719 11.86 24.08 -41.54
N SER A 720 12.70 23.42 -40.72
CA SER A 720 14.16 23.53 -40.86
C SER A 720 14.71 22.65 -41.98
N ARG A 721 14.09 21.50 -42.30
CA ARG A 721 14.51 20.60 -43.38
C ARG A 721 13.93 20.98 -44.74
N TYR A 722 12.69 21.46 -44.76
CA TYR A 722 11.95 21.76 -45.98
C TYR A 722 11.58 23.24 -46.00
N MET A 723 12.20 24.00 -46.91
CA MET A 723 12.00 25.46 -47.06
C MET A 723 10.74 25.83 -47.88
N THR A 724 9.96 24.84 -48.32
CA THR A 724 8.74 25.01 -49.14
C THR A 724 7.52 24.50 -48.35
N GLY A 725 6.31 24.75 -48.86
CA GLY A 725 5.05 24.37 -48.18
C GLY A 725 4.99 22.88 -47.79
N VAL A 726 4.04 22.54 -46.91
CA VAL A 726 3.90 21.17 -46.38
C VAL A 726 3.49 20.22 -47.50
N ALA A 727 4.17 19.07 -47.60
CA ALA A 727 3.97 18.08 -48.65
C ALA A 727 3.90 16.67 -48.07
N LEU A 728 3.05 15.83 -48.67
CA LEU A 728 2.68 14.52 -48.14
C LEU A 728 3.86 13.56 -47.96
N ALA A 729 4.70 13.39 -48.97
CA ALA A 729 5.82 12.44 -48.91
C ALA A 729 6.86 12.81 -47.83
N PRO A 730 7.32 14.08 -47.70
CA PRO A 730 8.13 14.53 -46.56
C PRO A 730 7.50 14.30 -45.19
N VAL A 731 6.19 14.49 -45.04
CA VAL A 731 5.49 14.23 -43.77
C VAL A 731 5.42 12.72 -43.48
N ARG A 732 5.09 11.89 -44.48
CA ARG A 732 5.11 10.42 -44.36
C ARG A 732 6.49 9.92 -43.94
N ASP A 733 7.55 10.43 -44.55
CA ASP A 733 8.93 10.08 -44.19
C ASP A 733 9.24 10.43 -42.72
N MET A 734 8.98 11.67 -42.31
CA MET A 734 9.32 12.13 -40.97
C MET A 734 8.51 11.45 -39.85
N VAL A 735 7.27 11.06 -40.14
CA VAL A 735 6.38 10.39 -39.19
C VAL A 735 6.65 8.89 -39.13
N MET A 736 6.88 8.24 -40.26
CA MET A 736 6.92 6.78 -40.33
C MET A 736 8.35 6.26 -40.29
N LEU A 737 9.26 6.89 -41.03
CA LEU A 737 10.53 6.31 -41.45
C LEU A 737 11.76 6.94 -40.81
N ASP A 738 11.72 8.23 -40.45
CA ASP A 738 12.87 8.98 -39.95
C ASP A 738 13.42 8.41 -38.63
N PRO A 739 14.60 7.75 -38.63
CA PRO A 739 15.17 7.14 -37.42
C PRO A 739 15.72 8.17 -36.44
N TYR A 740 15.78 9.46 -36.80
CA TYR A 740 16.25 10.54 -35.93
C TYR A 740 15.12 11.30 -35.26
N ASN A 741 13.88 11.08 -35.67
CA ASN A 741 12.71 11.68 -35.04
C ASN A 741 12.22 10.78 -33.88
N PRO A 742 12.30 11.22 -32.62
CA PRO A 742 11.87 10.43 -31.46
C PRO A 742 10.37 10.16 -31.41
N ARG A 743 9.57 10.71 -32.33
CA ARG A 743 8.14 10.45 -32.50
C ARG A 743 7.83 9.52 -33.66
N SER A 744 8.80 9.22 -34.51
CA SER A 744 8.56 8.35 -35.66
C SER A 744 8.36 6.90 -35.26
N ILE A 745 7.68 6.14 -36.12
CA ILE A 745 7.45 4.70 -35.91
C ILE A 745 8.76 3.92 -35.98
N SER A 746 9.62 4.25 -36.95
CA SER A 746 10.98 3.70 -37.08
C SER A 746 11.79 3.83 -35.79
N PHE A 747 11.82 5.02 -35.18
CA PHE A 747 12.53 5.24 -33.91
C PHE A 747 11.92 4.43 -32.76
N GLN A 748 10.59 4.35 -32.66
CA GLN A 748 9.94 3.57 -31.60
C GLN A 748 10.34 2.09 -31.69
N LEU A 749 10.29 1.51 -32.88
CA LEU A 749 10.57 0.09 -33.09
C LEU A 749 12.04 -0.26 -32.91
N SER A 750 12.96 0.60 -33.36
CA SER A 750 14.39 0.42 -33.07
C SER A 750 14.65 0.37 -31.57
N ALA A 751 14.08 1.30 -30.81
CA ALA A 751 14.28 1.31 -29.37
C ALA A 751 13.59 0.13 -28.65
N ILE A 752 12.40 -0.29 -29.10
CA ILE A 752 11.75 -1.51 -28.58
C ILE A 752 12.64 -2.74 -28.80
N ARG A 753 13.20 -2.89 -30.00
CA ARG A 753 14.16 -3.96 -30.33
C ARG A 753 15.35 -3.94 -29.38
N ASP A 754 15.95 -2.78 -29.15
CA ASP A 754 17.11 -2.62 -28.28
C ASP A 754 16.80 -2.94 -26.81
N HIS A 755 15.59 -2.61 -26.33
CA HIS A 755 15.16 -3.03 -25.00
C HIS A 755 14.94 -4.54 -24.90
N LEU A 756 14.26 -5.15 -25.87
CA LEU A 756 13.97 -6.58 -25.89
C LEU A 756 15.25 -7.43 -25.98
N ALA A 757 16.30 -6.92 -26.62
CA ALA A 757 17.60 -7.61 -26.71
C ALA A 757 18.32 -7.76 -25.36
N ILE A 758 17.99 -6.90 -24.38
CA ILE A 758 18.64 -6.89 -23.05
C ILE A 758 17.83 -7.67 -22.00
N LEU A 759 16.53 -7.87 -22.26
CA LEU A 759 15.66 -8.60 -21.34
C LEU A 759 16.03 -10.10 -21.28
N PRO A 760 15.80 -10.76 -20.13
CA PRO A 760 16.18 -12.14 -19.94
C PRO A 760 15.34 -13.09 -20.81
N THR A 761 16.00 -14.04 -21.45
CA THR A 761 15.38 -15.13 -22.20
C THR A 761 15.10 -16.34 -21.31
N LEU A 762 14.07 -17.13 -21.62
CA LEU A 762 13.79 -18.41 -20.94
C LEU A 762 14.76 -19.50 -21.39
N ARG A 763 15.19 -19.42 -22.65
CA ARG A 763 16.16 -20.34 -23.25
C ARG A 763 17.45 -19.59 -23.52
N ASN A 764 18.57 -20.22 -23.17
CA ASN A 764 19.91 -19.72 -23.49
C ASN A 764 20.51 -20.52 -24.65
N ASP A 765 19.74 -20.67 -25.73
CA ASP A 765 20.10 -21.41 -26.95
C ASP A 765 20.52 -20.49 -28.10
N GLY A 766 20.49 -19.16 -27.89
CA GLY A 766 20.83 -18.14 -28.89
C GLY A 766 19.73 -17.90 -29.94
N VAL A 767 18.58 -18.56 -29.82
CA VAL A 767 17.45 -18.36 -30.75
C VAL A 767 16.59 -17.20 -30.25
N PRO A 768 16.31 -16.17 -31.07
CA PRO A 768 15.43 -15.07 -30.68
C PRO A 768 14.06 -15.58 -30.27
N GLU A 769 13.54 -15.06 -29.17
CA GLU A 769 12.16 -15.33 -28.75
C GLU A 769 11.19 -14.54 -29.64
N GLU A 770 9.93 -14.98 -29.72
CA GLU A 770 8.92 -14.42 -30.62
C GLU A 770 8.82 -12.87 -30.61
N PRO A 771 8.79 -12.18 -29.44
CA PRO A 771 8.78 -10.71 -29.43
C PRO A 771 10.01 -10.07 -30.09
N GLN A 772 11.19 -10.65 -29.88
CA GLN A 772 12.44 -10.16 -30.48
C GLN A 772 12.42 -10.35 -32.01
N GLY A 773 11.89 -11.48 -32.47
CA GLY A 773 11.69 -11.77 -33.89
C GLY A 773 10.75 -10.76 -34.56
N ILE A 774 9.55 -10.56 -34.01
CA ILE A 774 8.55 -9.62 -34.56
C ILE A 774 9.11 -8.19 -34.61
N ALA A 775 9.73 -7.72 -33.53
CA ALA A 775 10.31 -6.37 -33.48
C ALA A 775 11.43 -6.17 -34.51
N SER A 776 12.28 -7.18 -34.69
CA SER A 776 13.40 -7.11 -35.66
C SER A 776 12.88 -7.05 -37.10
N ILE A 777 11.91 -7.88 -37.45
CA ILE A 777 11.31 -7.89 -38.80
C ILE A 777 10.64 -6.54 -39.09
N LEU A 778 9.84 -6.02 -38.14
CA LEU A 778 9.15 -4.74 -38.29
C LEU A 778 10.12 -3.56 -38.47
N ALA A 779 11.19 -3.51 -37.67
CA ALA A 779 12.20 -2.46 -37.79
C ALA A 779 12.87 -2.48 -39.16
N THR A 780 13.27 -3.67 -39.65
CA THR A 780 13.91 -3.81 -40.96
C THR A 780 12.98 -3.44 -42.11
N GLU A 781 11.69 -3.79 -42.04
CA GLU A 781 10.73 -3.41 -43.09
C GLU A 781 10.55 -1.89 -43.20
N LEU A 782 10.46 -1.18 -42.08
CA LEU A 782 10.38 0.29 -42.10
C LEU A 782 11.67 0.94 -42.58
N GLU A 783 12.84 0.42 -42.16
CA GLU A 783 14.14 0.91 -42.65
C GLU A 783 14.27 0.81 -44.19
N MET A 784 13.57 -0.14 -44.81
CA MET A 784 13.60 -0.38 -46.26
C MET A 784 12.42 0.23 -47.03
N ALA A 785 11.42 0.75 -46.34
CA ALA A 785 10.23 1.34 -46.95
C ALA A 785 10.53 2.70 -47.58
N LYS A 786 9.71 3.11 -48.56
CA LYS A 786 9.79 4.45 -49.16
C LYS A 786 8.52 5.23 -48.87
N ALA A 787 8.67 6.51 -48.51
CA ALA A 787 7.55 7.36 -48.09
C ALA A 787 6.42 7.49 -49.13
N ASN A 788 6.74 7.41 -50.42
CA ASN A 788 5.75 7.45 -51.50
C ASN A 788 4.99 6.14 -51.73
N GLU A 789 5.46 5.03 -51.16
CA GLU A 789 4.85 3.70 -51.26
C GLU A 789 3.99 3.37 -50.01
N ILE A 790 3.97 4.26 -49.01
CA ILE A 790 3.19 4.08 -47.78
C ILE A 790 1.80 4.65 -47.98
N ASP A 791 0.82 3.77 -48.15
CA ASP A 791 -0.61 4.11 -48.18
C ASP A 791 -1.32 3.77 -46.86
N LYS A 792 -2.63 4.03 -46.81
CA LYS A 792 -3.46 3.73 -45.62
C LYS A 792 -3.44 2.24 -45.23
N GLN A 793 -3.37 1.33 -46.21
CA GLN A 793 -3.36 -0.12 -45.97
C GLN A 793 -2.03 -0.56 -45.36
N ALA A 794 -0.91 -0.03 -45.85
CA ALA A 794 0.42 -0.26 -45.30
C ALA A 794 0.49 0.22 -43.85
N ILE A 795 -0.02 1.41 -43.54
CA ILE A 795 -0.05 1.94 -42.16
C ILE A 795 -0.90 1.03 -41.26
N LEU A 796 -2.06 0.55 -41.74
CA LEU A 796 -2.90 -0.39 -40.97
C LEU A 796 -2.19 -1.72 -40.73
N ALA A 797 -1.45 -2.24 -41.71
CA ALA A 797 -0.67 -3.47 -41.56
C ALA A 797 0.45 -3.31 -40.52
N PHE A 798 1.13 -2.17 -40.49
CA PHE A 798 2.10 -1.85 -39.44
C PHE A 798 1.43 -1.77 -38.06
N GLU A 799 0.29 -1.09 -37.94
CA GLU A 799 -0.47 -1.01 -36.69
C GLU A 799 -0.82 -2.41 -36.15
N GLN A 800 -1.38 -3.28 -37.00
CA GLN A 800 -1.77 -4.65 -36.63
C GLN A 800 -0.58 -5.48 -36.14
N ARG A 801 0.58 -5.33 -36.75
CA ARG A 801 1.79 -6.06 -36.34
C ARG A 801 2.44 -5.50 -35.08
N ILE A 802 2.33 -4.19 -34.84
CA ILE A 802 2.73 -3.60 -33.55
C ILE A 802 1.81 -4.11 -32.43
N LEU A 803 0.51 -4.28 -32.71
CA LEU A 803 -0.42 -4.92 -31.77
C LEU A 803 -0.05 -6.39 -31.51
N GLN A 804 0.32 -7.16 -32.54
CA GLN A 804 0.84 -8.52 -32.37
C GLN A 804 2.12 -8.56 -31.54
N LEU A 805 3.04 -7.59 -31.73
CA LEU A 805 4.24 -7.46 -30.90
C LEU A 805 3.87 -7.21 -29.43
N ALA A 806 2.91 -6.32 -29.16
CA ALA A 806 2.42 -6.03 -27.82
C ALA A 806 1.81 -7.29 -27.15
N GLU A 807 1.07 -8.10 -27.90
CA GLU A 807 0.51 -9.36 -27.44
C GLU A 807 1.61 -10.40 -27.16
N ALA A 808 2.57 -10.56 -28.07
CA ALA A 808 3.70 -11.47 -27.89
C ALA A 808 4.53 -11.13 -26.64
N ILE A 809 4.79 -9.84 -26.39
CA ILE A 809 5.44 -9.37 -25.15
C ILE A 809 4.61 -9.77 -23.93
N ALA A 810 3.29 -9.57 -23.98
CA ALA A 810 2.42 -9.90 -22.87
C ALA A 810 2.37 -11.42 -22.59
N VAL A 811 2.25 -12.26 -23.62
CA VAL A 811 2.26 -13.72 -23.48
C VAL A 811 3.59 -14.20 -22.88
N ARG A 812 4.71 -13.62 -23.33
CA ARG A 812 6.05 -14.04 -22.92
C ARG A 812 6.42 -13.61 -21.49
N TYR A 813 6.11 -12.38 -21.12
CA TYR A 813 6.58 -11.78 -19.86
C TYR A 813 5.49 -11.68 -18.79
N PHE A 814 4.22 -11.63 -19.20
CA PHE A 814 3.04 -11.40 -18.33
C PHE A 814 2.03 -12.58 -18.46
N PRO A 815 2.39 -13.80 -18.04
CA PRO A 815 1.59 -15.02 -18.27
C PRO A 815 0.17 -15.01 -17.67
N ARG A 816 -0.22 -13.97 -16.93
CA ARG A 816 -1.56 -13.78 -16.37
C ARG A 816 -2.63 -13.43 -17.43
N ARG A 817 -2.25 -12.91 -18.60
CA ARG A 817 -3.24 -12.32 -19.53
C ARG A 817 -3.89 -13.28 -20.53
N GLN A 818 -3.51 -14.55 -20.56
CA GLN A 818 -4.22 -15.55 -21.35
C GLN A 818 -5.59 -15.84 -20.72
N LYS A 819 -6.60 -14.97 -20.97
CA LYS A 819 -8.06 -15.25 -21.14
C LYS A 819 -9.04 -14.13 -20.76
N VAL A 820 -8.62 -12.91 -20.45
CA VAL A 820 -9.57 -11.80 -20.20
C VAL A 820 -9.16 -10.58 -21.03
N SER A 821 -9.99 -10.23 -22.03
CA SER A 821 -10.03 -8.97 -22.83
C SER A 821 -9.79 -9.01 -24.35
N VAL A 822 -9.82 -10.15 -25.04
CA VAL A 822 -10.01 -10.12 -26.52
C VAL A 822 -11.45 -9.72 -26.89
N ALA A 823 -12.43 -9.87 -26.00
CA ALA A 823 -13.83 -9.56 -26.31
C ALA A 823 -14.18 -8.06 -26.28
N ALA A 824 -13.30 -7.17 -25.80
CA ALA A 824 -13.61 -5.73 -25.69
C ALA A 824 -12.86 -4.84 -26.70
N GLU A 825 -11.76 -5.31 -27.30
CA GLU A 825 -10.97 -4.51 -28.26
C GLU A 825 -11.28 -4.83 -29.74
N THR A 826 -11.97 -5.93 -30.06
CA THR A 826 -12.35 -6.27 -31.44
C THR A 826 -13.79 -5.90 -31.83
N SER A 827 -14.54 -5.18 -30.99
CA SER A 827 -15.97 -4.89 -31.25
C SER A 827 -16.27 -3.47 -31.75
N SER A 828 -15.30 -2.59 -31.97
CA SER A 828 -15.58 -1.21 -32.40
C SER A 828 -14.74 -0.68 -33.57
N LEU A 829 -14.09 -1.56 -34.33
CA LEU A 829 -13.44 -1.22 -35.59
C LEU A 829 -14.08 -2.00 -36.74
N SER A 830 -15.30 -1.58 -37.09
CA SER A 830 -15.89 -1.75 -38.42
C SER A 830 -16.33 -0.38 -38.93
#